data_AF-A0A4Q4V549-F1
#
_entry.id   AF-A0A4Q4V549-F1
#
_cell.length_a   1.000
_cell.length_b   1.000
_cell.length_c   1.000
_cell.angle_alpha   90.00
_cell.angle_beta   90.00
_cell.angle_gamma   90.00
#
_symmetry.space_group_name_H-M   'P 1'
#
loop_
_entity.id
_entity.type
_entity.pdbx_description
1 polymer ?
#
loop_
_entity_poly.entity_id
_entity_poly.type
_entity_poly.pdbx_seq_one_letter_code
_entity_poly.pdbx_strand_id
1 'polypeptide(L)'
;MGLLAQGTALDWPDAKKHADQVRAWGIKQLLEIWTKAKHKERDALLWGDEVEYLVVTYSEDDPQVLLSLRQADILNALANDEALSTKGGCVPDLQKVGSKSSTPLPVFHPEFGRFMLEATPGKPWGIDFKELLEVEADMKLRRKIAKDHMNSNEYPITMTTFPRLGVPGVFTDPYYPPSGPKLRSQFVPDEIANPHIRFPTLAANIRWRRGRKVQVNVPVFFDENTPKPWKDPSVNYDLHNWPEDDDVRNGAAPDNFIHMDAMAFGMGSCCLQITFQAKNITEGRKMYDQLSPLGPILLALTAATPIYKGFLADTDVRWNQISRSVDDRTPEELGEKPLENDRWRIPKSRYASNSTYIGTDPRLRQEYLDPNLIVDESIKAQLLEGGMDDRLATHFAHLFIRDPIVIFNEDLKELDLSKADHFENIQSTNWQHMRFKPPPPGSDIGWRVEFRPMEIQITDFENAAFSVFIVLITRAILSFDLNFYIPIAKVDENMETAHARDAVLEKKFYFRKNVFPARPPRSAVASGANSPVASRPPTPLGPVDDEYALMTIDEVINGSSEEEHGFPGLIPIVESYLDSVNVDVRTRCEIDTYLDLIRQRASGELWTAARWTREFVRAHPAYARDSVVSDAIARDLVGAVIHVSEREQAGCGWAGLDGVPNLGKLLGRFRGGCGGAGGESQSQSQSQSADTADDRSKKRRIHAAAAPLYQNRTVRQGGSNSPSSLKGGRAAACSAIRLVIRPQEEEVEPRGEKMNQKAVADRIVQGLTSQPQPRGAQPIGDRCLSRRRELDRIDMRIVSQDQKQEKEECLRAGYCKLAVPRDPDGTCRWLSLGGMQR
;
A
#
# COMPACT_ATOMS: atom_id res chain seq x y z
N MET A 1 2.62 1.81 9.45
CA MET A 1 2.54 3.24 9.90
C MET A 1 3.82 3.89 10.50
N GLY A 2 3.77 5.19 10.86
CA GLY A 2 4.84 5.98 11.53
C GLY A 2 4.45 6.52 12.92
N LEU A 3 5.42 6.98 13.75
CA LEU A 3 5.27 7.09 15.22
C LEU A 3 3.99 7.79 15.72
N LEU A 4 3.27 7.11 16.63
CA LEU A 4 2.09 7.60 17.35
C LEU A 4 2.46 8.02 18.77
N ALA A 5 3.37 9.00 18.87
CA ALA A 5 3.72 9.60 20.15
C ALA A 5 2.53 10.37 20.74
N GLN A 6 2.25 10.16 22.03
CA GLN A 6 1.33 11.00 22.80
C GLN A 6 2.05 12.32 23.15
N GLY A 7 1.45 13.46 22.81
CA GLY A 7 2.03 14.77 23.06
C GLY A 7 1.11 15.93 22.66
N THR A 8 1.55 17.14 22.92
CA THR A 8 0.87 18.39 22.61
C THR A 8 1.22 18.81 21.18
N ALA A 9 0.42 18.37 20.20
CA ALA A 9 0.63 18.71 18.80
C ALA A 9 0.34 20.20 18.53
N LEU A 10 1.27 20.89 17.86
CA LEU A 10 1.16 22.31 17.54
C LEU A 10 0.24 22.55 16.31
N ASP A 11 -0.69 23.50 16.43
CA ASP A 11 -1.38 24.06 15.27
C ASP A 11 -0.41 24.93 14.43
N TRP A 12 -0.67 25.03 13.11
CA TRP A 12 0.28 25.55 12.12
C TRP A 12 0.96 26.91 12.44
N PRO A 13 0.27 27.94 12.97
CA PRO A 13 0.91 29.22 13.29
C PRO A 13 2.07 29.13 14.28
N ASP A 14 2.08 28.12 15.15
CA ASP A 14 3.19 27.81 16.05
C ASP A 14 4.15 26.79 15.44
N ALA A 15 3.63 25.75 14.78
CA ALA A 15 4.48 24.75 14.10
C ALA A 15 5.44 25.38 13.08
N LYS A 16 4.97 26.36 12.28
CA LYS A 16 5.81 27.08 11.29
C LYS A 16 7.03 27.76 11.92
N LYS A 17 6.93 28.24 13.17
CA LYS A 17 8.04 28.90 13.89
C LYS A 17 9.20 27.93 14.22
N HIS A 18 8.91 26.64 14.33
CA HIS A 18 9.86 25.59 14.67
C HIS A 18 10.29 24.75 13.46
N ALA A 19 9.84 25.08 12.25
CA ALA A 19 10.12 24.30 11.03
C ALA A 19 11.62 24.12 10.78
N ASP A 20 12.42 25.18 10.92
CA ASP A 20 13.88 25.12 10.72
C ASP A 20 14.62 24.45 11.90
N GLN A 21 14.08 24.54 13.12
CA GLN A 21 14.59 23.77 14.27
C GLN A 21 14.45 22.28 14.00
N VAL A 22 13.25 21.83 13.59
CA VAL A 22 12.97 20.42 13.28
C VAL A 22 13.76 19.95 12.05
N ARG A 23 13.92 20.76 11.00
CA ARG A 23 14.84 20.43 9.88
C ARG A 23 16.28 20.24 10.37
N ALA A 24 16.85 21.21 11.09
CA ALA A 24 18.23 21.15 11.57
C ALA A 24 18.48 20.01 12.58
N TRP A 25 17.47 19.63 13.36
CA TRP A 25 17.54 18.52 14.32
C TRP A 25 17.34 17.16 13.63
N GLY A 26 16.45 17.08 12.64
CA GLY A 26 16.24 15.89 11.81
C GLY A 26 17.46 15.51 10.96
N ILE A 27 18.21 16.48 10.42
CA ILE A 27 19.47 16.21 9.72
C ILE A 27 20.55 15.65 10.67
N LYS A 28 20.59 16.11 11.94
CA LYS A 28 21.51 15.54 12.94
C LYS A 28 21.14 14.11 13.33
N GLN A 29 19.85 13.81 13.52
CA GLN A 29 19.36 12.45 13.73
C GLN A 29 19.67 11.54 12.53
N LEU A 30 19.44 12.02 11.29
CA LEU A 30 19.77 11.29 10.07
C LEU A 30 21.27 11.00 9.93
N LEU A 31 22.15 11.96 10.26
CA LEU A 31 23.60 11.76 10.23
C LEU A 31 24.10 10.80 11.31
N GLU A 32 23.44 10.76 12.47
CA GLU A 32 23.72 9.79 13.53
C GLU A 32 23.27 8.37 13.13
N ILE A 33 22.07 8.23 12.53
CA ILE A 33 21.58 6.97 11.95
C ILE A 33 22.53 6.49 10.83
N TRP A 34 22.91 7.38 9.91
CA TRP A 34 23.90 7.11 8.86
C TRP A 34 25.22 6.61 9.44
N THR A 35 25.78 7.31 10.43
CA THR A 35 27.06 6.97 11.05
C THR A 35 27.02 5.61 11.74
N LYS A 36 25.92 5.29 12.44
CA LYS A 36 25.69 3.99 13.09
C LYS A 36 25.41 2.85 12.10
N ALA A 37 24.81 3.13 10.94
CA ALA A 37 24.21 2.10 10.09
C ALA A 37 24.76 1.95 8.65
N LYS A 38 25.61 2.86 8.16
CA LYS A 38 26.18 2.77 6.79
C LYS A 38 27.02 1.50 6.52
N HIS A 39 27.46 0.82 7.58
CA HIS A 39 28.17 -0.47 7.53
C HIS A 39 27.34 -1.65 8.07
N LYS A 40 26.02 -1.47 8.28
CA LYS A 40 25.12 -2.52 8.80
C LYS A 40 24.80 -3.52 7.68
N GLU A 41 25.30 -4.74 7.83
CA GLU A 41 24.91 -5.89 7.01
C GLU A 41 23.91 -6.80 7.74
N ARG A 42 23.15 -7.57 6.96
CA ARG A 42 22.15 -8.55 7.36
C ARG A 42 22.33 -9.81 6.50
N ASP A 43 21.95 -10.97 7.03
CA ASP A 43 22.24 -12.26 6.38
C ASP A 43 21.14 -12.70 5.40
N ALA A 44 19.97 -12.07 5.43
CA ALA A 44 18.81 -12.43 4.62
C ALA A 44 17.98 -11.21 4.18
N LEU A 45 17.40 -11.31 2.98
CA LEU A 45 16.34 -10.43 2.48
C LEU A 45 15.02 -10.82 3.17
N LEU A 46 14.74 -10.21 4.33
CA LEU A 46 13.45 -10.34 5.00
C LEU A 46 12.43 -9.40 4.35
N TRP A 47 11.14 -9.69 4.46
CA TRP A 47 10.08 -8.82 3.94
C TRP A 47 8.79 -8.90 4.76
N GLY A 48 7.82 -8.04 4.49
CA GLY A 48 6.53 -8.04 5.15
C GLY A 48 5.50 -7.24 4.37
N ASP A 49 4.25 -7.65 4.44
CA ASP A 49 3.09 -7.00 3.84
C ASP A 49 2.29 -6.21 4.88
N GLU A 50 1.76 -5.06 4.46
CA GLU A 50 0.89 -4.18 5.23
C GLU A 50 -0.46 -4.12 4.48
N VAL A 51 -1.53 -4.59 5.12
CA VAL A 51 -2.89 -4.73 4.56
C VAL A 51 -3.84 -3.78 5.29
N GLU A 52 -4.60 -2.98 4.54
CA GLU A 52 -5.57 -2.04 5.08
C GLU A 52 -7.02 -2.49 4.81
N TYR A 53 -7.87 -2.41 5.82
CA TYR A 53 -9.29 -2.78 5.79
C TYR A 53 -10.18 -1.55 6.05
N LEU A 54 -11.37 -1.54 5.44
CA LEU A 54 -12.49 -0.71 5.87
C LEU A 54 -13.38 -1.51 6.84
N VAL A 55 -13.85 -0.88 7.90
CA VAL A 55 -14.83 -1.44 8.85
C VAL A 55 -16.21 -0.87 8.51
N VAL A 56 -17.12 -1.74 8.08
CA VAL A 56 -18.50 -1.38 7.71
C VAL A 56 -19.52 -2.03 8.64
N THR A 57 -20.65 -1.36 8.88
CA THR A 57 -21.86 -1.99 9.43
C THR A 57 -22.73 -2.51 8.28
N TYR A 58 -23.17 -3.77 8.39
CA TYR A 58 -23.96 -4.47 7.37
C TYR A 58 -24.91 -5.50 8.03
N SER A 59 -26.10 -5.65 7.45
CA SER A 59 -27.08 -6.69 7.79
C SER A 59 -27.93 -7.00 6.54
N GLU A 60 -28.43 -8.23 6.41
CA GLU A 60 -29.38 -8.57 5.34
C GLU A 60 -30.69 -7.79 5.47
N ASP A 61 -31.13 -7.46 6.69
CA ASP A 61 -32.39 -6.73 6.95
C ASP A 61 -32.26 -5.20 6.83
N ASP A 62 -31.04 -4.65 6.86
CA ASP A 62 -30.83 -3.19 6.83
C ASP A 62 -30.71 -2.69 5.37
N PRO A 63 -31.47 -1.65 4.94
CA PRO A 63 -31.34 -1.06 3.62
C PRO A 63 -30.07 -0.20 3.44
N GLN A 64 -29.29 0.06 4.48
CA GLN A 64 -28.05 0.83 4.42
C GLN A 64 -26.80 -0.01 4.72
N VAL A 65 -25.65 0.51 4.30
CA VAL A 65 -24.31 0.09 4.71
C VAL A 65 -23.55 1.35 5.10
N LEU A 66 -22.92 1.37 6.28
CA LEU A 66 -22.27 2.57 6.84
C LEU A 66 -20.82 2.26 7.23
N LEU A 67 -19.97 3.27 7.31
CA LEU A 67 -18.63 3.15 7.90
C LEU A 67 -18.71 3.15 9.43
N SER A 68 -18.26 2.08 10.09
CA SER A 68 -18.19 2.05 11.56
C SER A 68 -17.00 2.88 12.06
N LEU A 69 -17.25 3.90 12.88
CA LEU A 69 -16.22 4.76 13.47
C LEU A 69 -15.62 4.15 14.75
N ARG A 70 -15.56 2.82 14.84
CA ARG A 70 -15.18 2.05 16.02
C ARG A 70 -13.79 1.41 15.98
N GLN A 71 -12.93 1.80 15.04
CA GLN A 71 -11.51 1.39 14.99
C GLN A 71 -10.83 1.40 16.37
N ALA A 72 -11.01 2.48 17.14
CA ALA A 72 -10.41 2.62 18.46
C ALA A 72 -10.99 1.61 19.47
N ASP A 73 -12.29 1.30 19.42
CA ASP A 73 -12.93 0.31 20.29
C ASP A 73 -12.44 -1.11 19.93
N ILE A 74 -12.29 -1.41 18.64
CA ILE A 74 -11.84 -2.71 18.13
C ILE A 74 -10.35 -2.95 18.48
N LEU A 75 -9.50 -1.94 18.33
CA LEU A 75 -8.10 -2.01 18.78
C LEU A 75 -8.00 -2.17 20.31
N ASN A 76 -8.90 -1.52 21.08
CA ASN A 76 -8.99 -1.76 22.53
C ASN A 76 -9.47 -3.19 22.84
N ALA A 77 -10.44 -3.75 22.10
CA ALA A 77 -10.89 -5.14 22.29
C ALA A 77 -9.75 -6.14 22.03
N LEU A 78 -9.03 -5.99 20.90
CA LEU A 78 -7.85 -6.79 20.54
C LEU A 78 -6.72 -6.68 21.58
N ALA A 79 -6.52 -5.51 22.18
CA ALA A 79 -5.51 -5.27 23.21
C ALA A 79 -5.86 -5.89 24.58
N ASN A 80 -7.15 -6.08 24.87
CA ASN A 80 -7.63 -6.57 26.17
C ASN A 80 -8.05 -8.05 26.17
N ASP A 81 -8.06 -8.74 25.01
CA ASP A 81 -8.33 -10.18 24.98
C ASP A 81 -7.20 -10.99 25.65
N GLU A 82 -7.56 -11.84 26.62
CA GLU A 82 -6.61 -12.63 27.41
C GLU A 82 -5.94 -13.75 26.59
N ALA A 83 -6.62 -14.31 25.60
CA ALA A 83 -6.14 -15.41 24.77
C ALA A 83 -5.21 -14.94 23.62
N LEU A 84 -5.31 -13.68 23.20
CA LEU A 84 -4.31 -12.98 22.39
C LEU A 84 -3.14 -12.52 23.26
N SER A 85 -3.42 -11.90 24.42
CA SER A 85 -2.39 -11.42 25.37
C SER A 85 -1.42 -12.53 25.79
N THR A 86 -1.92 -13.72 26.12
CA THR A 86 -1.10 -14.89 26.50
C THR A 86 -0.28 -15.49 25.34
N LYS A 87 -0.58 -15.12 24.08
CA LYS A 87 0.16 -15.53 22.87
C LYS A 87 1.10 -14.45 22.32
N GLY A 88 1.32 -13.37 23.07
CA GLY A 88 2.19 -12.25 22.66
C GLY A 88 1.47 -11.03 22.10
N GLY A 89 0.13 -11.01 22.13
CA GLY A 89 -0.68 -9.83 21.83
C GLY A 89 -0.77 -9.47 20.35
N CYS A 90 -1.65 -8.51 20.06
CA CYS A 90 -1.99 -8.04 18.72
C CYS A 90 -1.85 -6.52 18.54
N VAL A 91 -1.79 -5.72 19.61
CA VAL A 91 -1.74 -4.25 19.54
C VAL A 91 -0.64 -3.67 20.44
N PRO A 92 0.64 -3.73 20.03
CA PRO A 92 1.80 -3.34 20.86
C PRO A 92 1.75 -1.92 21.44
N ASP A 93 1.09 -0.99 20.74
CA ASP A 93 0.92 0.40 21.19
C ASP A 93 -0.01 0.54 22.41
N LEU A 94 -0.90 -0.44 22.62
CA LEU A 94 -1.86 -0.50 23.74
C LEU A 94 -1.54 -1.62 24.75
N GLN A 95 -0.76 -2.63 24.37
CA GLN A 95 -0.67 -3.92 25.04
C GLN A 95 0.78 -4.29 25.42
N LYS A 96 1.04 -4.48 26.72
CA LYS A 96 2.36 -4.90 27.23
C LYS A 96 2.39 -6.39 27.56
N VAL A 97 2.96 -7.19 26.68
CA VAL A 97 3.09 -8.65 26.87
C VAL A 97 4.42 -9.07 27.49
N GLY A 98 4.37 -10.01 28.44
CA GLY A 98 5.54 -10.48 29.20
C GLY A 98 6.29 -11.66 28.57
N SER A 99 5.69 -12.34 27.59
CA SER A 99 6.26 -13.52 26.92
C SER A 99 6.26 -13.35 25.40
N LYS A 100 7.36 -13.76 24.75
CA LYS A 100 7.42 -13.89 23.30
C LYS A 100 6.95 -15.29 22.91
N SER A 101 5.90 -15.38 22.10
CA SER A 101 5.51 -16.64 21.45
C SER A 101 6.55 -17.05 20.40
N SER A 102 6.71 -18.36 20.18
CA SER A 102 7.46 -18.91 19.05
C SER A 102 6.75 -18.70 17.71
N THR A 103 5.42 -18.58 17.73
CA THR A 103 4.57 -18.13 16.63
C THR A 103 3.88 -16.83 17.05
N PRO A 104 4.45 -15.65 16.73
CA PRO A 104 3.85 -14.37 17.07
C PRO A 104 2.54 -14.17 16.31
N LEU A 105 1.56 -13.53 16.96
CA LEU A 105 0.29 -13.18 16.33
C LEU A 105 0.46 -11.97 15.39
N PRO A 106 -0.42 -11.81 14.39
CA PRO A 106 -0.45 -10.62 13.55
C PRO A 106 -0.66 -9.34 14.36
N VAL A 107 -0.09 -8.25 13.87
CA VAL A 107 -0.08 -6.94 14.54
C VAL A 107 -1.04 -5.99 13.85
N PHE A 108 -1.86 -5.29 14.63
CA PHE A 108 -2.86 -4.33 14.16
C PHE A 108 -2.50 -2.90 14.58
N HIS A 109 -2.71 -1.96 13.66
CA HIS A 109 -2.38 -0.54 13.81
C HIS A 109 -3.58 0.35 13.40
N PRO A 110 -3.70 1.56 13.96
CA PRO A 110 -4.64 2.55 13.49
C PRO A 110 -4.13 3.28 12.24
N GLU A 111 -5.02 3.47 11.27
CA GLU A 111 -4.82 4.37 10.11
C GLU A 111 -5.67 5.64 10.25
N PHE A 112 -5.49 6.61 9.34
CA PHE A 112 -6.12 7.93 9.36
C PHE A 112 -7.64 7.88 9.50
N GLY A 113 -8.32 7.00 8.76
CA GLY A 113 -9.76 6.85 8.87
C GLY A 113 -10.15 6.17 10.18
N ARG A 114 -11.09 6.75 10.94
CA ARG A 114 -11.64 6.14 12.18
C ARG A 114 -12.45 4.84 11.93
N PHE A 115 -12.58 4.48 10.66
CA PHE A 115 -13.21 3.29 10.10
C PHE A 115 -12.19 2.36 9.41
N MET A 116 -10.88 2.60 9.53
CA MET A 116 -9.85 1.76 8.91
C MET A 116 -9.15 0.87 9.94
N LEU A 117 -8.52 -0.22 9.50
CA LEU A 117 -7.52 -0.98 10.26
C LEU A 117 -6.33 -1.30 9.36
N GLU A 118 -5.09 -1.08 9.82
CA GLU A 118 -3.86 -1.61 9.19
C GLU A 118 -3.49 -2.90 9.94
N ALA A 119 -3.12 -3.97 9.22
CA ALA A 119 -2.63 -5.21 9.84
C ALA A 119 -1.44 -5.83 9.09
N THR A 120 -0.46 -6.30 9.86
CA THR A 120 0.84 -6.82 9.40
C THR A 120 1.14 -8.19 10.02
N PRO A 121 2.01 -9.03 9.41
CA PRO A 121 2.34 -10.34 9.97
C PRO A 121 3.14 -10.22 11.28
N GLY A 122 2.96 -11.18 12.21
CA GLY A 122 3.58 -11.14 13.55
C GLY A 122 5.11 -11.18 13.58
N LYS A 123 5.73 -11.56 12.46
CA LYS A 123 7.16 -11.49 12.15
C LYS A 123 7.30 -11.10 10.67
N PRO A 124 8.42 -10.48 10.24
CA PRO A 124 8.73 -10.45 8.82
C PRO A 124 8.94 -11.88 8.27
N TRP A 125 8.50 -12.08 7.03
CA TRP A 125 8.69 -13.28 6.24
C TRP A 125 10.17 -13.49 5.87
N GLY A 126 10.59 -14.76 5.82
CA GLY A 126 11.92 -15.18 5.43
C GLY A 126 12.13 -15.39 3.92
N ILE A 127 13.17 -16.17 3.62
CA ILE A 127 13.65 -16.43 2.24
C ILE A 127 13.18 -17.79 1.68
N ASP A 128 12.54 -18.65 2.47
CA ASP A 128 11.97 -19.90 1.96
C ASP A 128 10.91 -19.58 0.88
N PHE A 129 10.65 -20.55 0.00
CA PHE A 129 9.52 -20.51 -0.93
C PHE A 129 8.23 -21.00 -0.25
N LYS A 130 8.32 -21.80 0.81
CA LYS A 130 7.17 -22.26 1.60
C LYS A 130 6.53 -21.15 2.42
N GLU A 131 7.34 -20.25 2.98
CA GLU A 131 6.85 -19.03 3.66
C GLU A 131 6.02 -18.13 2.70
N LEU A 132 6.24 -18.18 1.38
CA LEU A 132 5.41 -17.47 0.40
C LEU A 132 3.96 -17.98 0.36
N LEU A 133 3.71 -19.22 0.78
CA LEU A 133 2.36 -19.80 0.86
C LEU A 133 1.69 -19.54 2.22
N GLU A 134 2.45 -19.16 3.24
CA GLU A 134 1.92 -18.80 4.57
C GLU A 134 1.26 -17.40 4.57
N VAL A 135 1.67 -16.53 3.65
CA VAL A 135 1.18 -15.14 3.48
C VAL A 135 -0.35 -15.06 3.48
N GLU A 136 -1.01 -15.86 2.66
CA GLU A 136 -2.48 -15.85 2.56
C GLU A 136 -3.15 -16.38 3.83
N ALA A 137 -2.59 -17.42 4.44
CA ALA A 137 -3.12 -17.99 5.68
C ALA A 137 -3.03 -16.97 6.84
N ASP A 138 -1.98 -16.15 6.86
CA ASP A 138 -1.81 -15.06 7.82
C ASP A 138 -2.72 -13.85 7.52
N MET A 139 -2.90 -13.45 6.25
CA MET A 139 -3.92 -12.46 5.86
C MET A 139 -5.33 -12.89 6.29
N LYS A 140 -5.66 -14.18 6.11
CA LYS A 140 -6.94 -14.74 6.59
C LYS A 140 -7.03 -14.71 8.11
N LEU A 141 -5.95 -15.06 8.82
CA LEU A 141 -5.87 -15.00 10.27
C LEU A 141 -6.08 -13.56 10.78
N ARG A 142 -5.49 -12.54 10.11
CA ARG A 142 -5.73 -11.12 10.39
C ARG A 142 -7.21 -10.77 10.27
N ARG A 143 -7.83 -11.09 9.13
CA ARG A 143 -9.25 -10.81 8.88
C ARG A 143 -10.17 -11.51 9.89
N LYS A 144 -9.88 -12.77 10.24
CA LYS A 144 -10.62 -13.51 11.26
C LYS A 144 -10.46 -12.88 12.65
N ILE A 145 -9.24 -12.61 13.10
CA ILE A 145 -8.98 -11.97 14.39
C ILE A 145 -9.71 -10.63 14.48
N ALA A 146 -9.68 -9.81 13.41
CA ALA A 146 -10.43 -8.56 13.36
C ALA A 146 -11.95 -8.77 13.51
N LYS A 147 -12.56 -9.66 12.71
CA LYS A 147 -14.02 -9.93 12.77
C LYS A 147 -14.45 -10.55 14.11
N ASP A 148 -13.61 -11.38 14.73
CA ASP A 148 -13.89 -11.98 16.05
C ASP A 148 -13.95 -10.93 17.18
N HIS A 149 -13.41 -9.71 16.97
CA HIS A 149 -13.39 -8.60 17.93
C HIS A 149 -14.26 -7.39 17.49
N MET A 150 -15.13 -7.60 16.51
CA MET A 150 -16.12 -6.65 16.01
C MET A 150 -17.53 -6.98 16.53
N ASN A 151 -18.48 -6.05 16.37
CA ASN A 151 -19.90 -6.36 16.56
C ASN A 151 -20.35 -7.39 15.51
N SER A 152 -21.46 -8.10 15.79
CA SER A 152 -22.01 -9.10 14.86
C SER A 152 -22.29 -8.54 13.46
N ASN A 153 -22.77 -7.29 13.39
CA ASN A 153 -23.06 -6.55 12.17
C ASN A 153 -21.86 -5.78 11.57
N GLU A 154 -20.67 -5.82 12.19
CA GLU A 154 -19.48 -5.10 11.69
C GLU A 154 -18.53 -6.03 10.93
N TYR A 155 -17.98 -5.60 9.79
CA TYR A 155 -17.15 -6.45 8.93
C TYR A 155 -15.86 -5.74 8.47
N PRO A 156 -14.69 -6.42 8.49
CA PRO A 156 -13.45 -5.96 7.87
C PRO A 156 -13.44 -6.32 6.38
N ILE A 157 -13.80 -5.36 5.52
CA ILE A 157 -13.76 -5.52 4.07
C ILE A 157 -12.48 -4.91 3.48
N THR A 158 -11.98 -5.51 2.41
CA THR A 158 -10.83 -5.01 1.65
C THR A 158 -11.33 -4.40 0.34
N MET A 159 -11.69 -3.12 0.40
CA MET A 159 -11.99 -2.27 -0.75
C MET A 159 -11.16 -1.00 -0.65
N THR A 160 -10.68 -0.48 -1.78
CA THR A 160 -9.78 0.67 -1.76
C THR A 160 -10.47 1.96 -1.30
N THR A 161 -11.73 2.20 -1.66
CA THR A 161 -12.54 3.30 -1.10
C THR A 161 -13.91 2.79 -0.67
N PHE A 162 -14.50 3.46 0.34
CA PHE A 162 -15.93 3.26 0.62
C PHE A 162 -16.76 4.00 -0.44
N PRO A 163 -17.63 3.30 -1.21
CA PRO A 163 -18.31 3.88 -2.38
C PRO A 163 -19.08 5.18 -2.10
N ARG A 164 -19.59 5.36 -0.89
CA ARG A 164 -20.44 6.49 -0.48
C ARG A 164 -19.84 7.35 0.64
N LEU A 165 -18.52 7.39 0.78
CA LEU A 165 -17.86 8.32 1.71
C LEU A 165 -18.24 9.76 1.35
N GLY A 166 -18.76 10.54 2.31
CA GLY A 166 -19.04 11.97 2.13
C GLY A 166 -20.27 12.32 1.27
N VAL A 167 -21.21 11.38 1.07
CA VAL A 167 -22.50 11.69 0.44
C VAL A 167 -23.39 12.52 1.39
N PRO A 168 -24.34 13.32 0.88
CA PRO A 168 -25.36 13.94 1.71
C PRO A 168 -26.19 12.90 2.48
N GLY A 169 -26.40 13.13 3.78
CA GLY A 169 -27.13 12.22 4.66
C GLY A 169 -26.20 11.37 5.53
N VAL A 170 -26.65 10.15 5.87
CA VAL A 170 -25.94 9.25 6.78
C VAL A 170 -25.08 8.26 6.00
N PHE A 171 -23.78 8.22 6.30
CA PHE A 171 -22.82 7.24 5.74
C PHE A 171 -21.84 6.69 6.80
N THR A 172 -22.01 7.05 8.08
CA THR A 172 -21.20 6.55 9.21
C THR A 172 -22.09 6.08 10.36
N ASP A 173 -21.57 5.14 11.16
CA ASP A 173 -22.13 4.74 12.45
C ASP A 173 -21.07 4.89 13.57
N PRO A 174 -21.31 5.68 14.63
CA PRO A 174 -22.41 6.64 14.76
C PRO A 174 -22.36 7.76 13.71
N TYR A 175 -23.51 8.37 13.45
CA TYR A 175 -23.61 9.54 12.59
C TYR A 175 -23.10 10.81 13.29
N TYR A 176 -22.30 11.60 12.56
CA TYR A 176 -21.92 12.96 12.93
C TYR A 176 -22.25 13.92 11.77
N PRO A 177 -22.75 15.14 12.05
CA PRO A 177 -23.03 16.11 11.00
C PRO A 177 -21.73 16.54 10.29
N PRO A 178 -21.73 16.76 8.96
CA PRO A 178 -20.55 17.22 8.24
C PRO A 178 -19.95 18.54 8.77
N SER A 179 -18.66 18.73 8.47
CA SER A 179 -17.80 19.80 8.96
C SER A 179 -17.31 19.67 10.40
N GLY A 180 -16.38 20.54 10.76
CA GLY A 180 -15.69 20.56 12.04
C GLY A 180 -14.48 21.51 12.00
N PRO A 181 -13.96 21.95 13.17
CA PRO A 181 -12.90 22.95 13.23
C PRO A 181 -11.56 22.54 12.60
N LYS A 182 -11.26 21.23 12.49
CA LYS A 182 -9.99 20.72 11.96
C LYS A 182 -10.04 20.51 10.44
N LEU A 183 -10.96 19.69 9.91
CA LEU A 183 -11.07 19.40 8.48
C LEU A 183 -11.78 20.51 7.70
N ARG A 184 -12.83 21.13 8.27
CA ARG A 184 -13.68 22.16 7.62
C ARG A 184 -14.34 21.72 6.30
N SER A 185 -14.50 20.42 6.11
CA SER A 185 -15.20 19.86 4.94
C SER A 185 -16.66 20.29 4.91
N GLN A 186 -17.27 20.34 3.72
CA GLN A 186 -18.73 20.38 3.58
C GLN A 186 -19.37 18.98 3.55
N PHE A 187 -18.56 17.92 3.41
CA PHE A 187 -19.00 16.55 3.13
C PHE A 187 -18.77 15.55 4.28
N VAL A 188 -17.70 15.72 5.06
CA VAL A 188 -17.32 14.80 6.16
C VAL A 188 -17.22 15.51 7.52
N PRO A 189 -17.56 14.84 8.64
CA PRO A 189 -17.31 15.34 10.00
C PRO A 189 -15.81 15.34 10.34
N ASP A 190 -15.38 15.99 11.43
CA ASP A 190 -14.01 15.84 11.94
C ASP A 190 -13.78 14.41 12.48
N GLU A 191 -14.82 13.79 13.05
CA GLU A 191 -14.82 12.43 13.61
C GLU A 191 -14.62 11.31 12.57
N ILE A 192 -14.54 11.65 11.27
CA ILE A 192 -14.12 10.72 10.22
C ILE A 192 -12.64 10.31 10.39
N ALA A 193 -11.84 11.17 11.04
CA ALA A 193 -10.43 10.93 11.31
C ALA A 193 -10.24 10.24 12.67
N ASN A 194 -9.19 9.41 12.76
CA ASN A 194 -8.78 8.73 13.98
C ASN A 194 -8.54 9.75 15.13
N PRO A 195 -8.99 9.44 16.37
CA PRO A 195 -8.95 10.39 17.49
C PRO A 195 -7.55 10.69 18.03
N HIS A 196 -6.50 9.97 17.63
CA HIS A 196 -5.13 10.26 18.00
C HIS A 196 -4.67 11.56 17.33
N ILE A 197 -4.31 12.56 18.14
CA ILE A 197 -4.12 13.97 17.76
C ILE A 197 -3.26 14.21 16.50
N ARG A 198 -2.31 13.31 16.18
CA ARG A 198 -1.54 13.30 14.93
C ARG A 198 -2.41 13.51 13.68
N PHE A 199 -3.55 12.83 13.57
CA PHE A 199 -4.38 12.81 12.37
C PHE A 199 -5.20 14.10 12.14
N PRO A 200 -6.00 14.59 13.11
CA PRO A 200 -6.71 15.86 12.95
C PRO A 200 -5.79 17.07 12.87
N THR A 201 -4.62 17.06 13.56
CA THR A 201 -3.61 18.12 13.41
C THR A 201 -2.94 18.08 12.04
N LEU A 202 -2.66 16.89 11.47
CA LEU A 202 -2.16 16.76 10.11
C LEU A 202 -3.14 17.38 9.08
N ALA A 203 -4.42 17.02 9.15
CA ALA A 203 -5.44 17.58 8.26
C ALA A 203 -5.58 19.11 8.40
N ALA A 204 -5.63 19.62 9.64
CA ALA A 204 -5.76 21.05 9.90
C ALA A 204 -4.53 21.86 9.47
N ASN A 205 -3.31 21.34 9.70
CA ASN A 205 -2.08 22.05 9.35
C ASN A 205 -1.79 22.01 7.85
N ILE A 206 -2.18 20.96 7.12
CA ILE A 206 -2.16 20.95 5.63
C ILE A 206 -3.06 22.06 5.08
N ARG A 207 -4.34 22.11 5.51
CA ARG A 207 -5.29 23.15 5.08
C ARG A 207 -4.78 24.57 5.41
N TRP A 208 -4.24 24.77 6.61
CA TRP A 208 -3.72 26.08 7.02
C TRP A 208 -2.45 26.47 6.24
N ARG A 209 -1.50 25.54 6.02
CA ARG A 209 -0.30 25.80 5.20
C ARG A 209 -0.67 26.13 3.75
N ARG A 210 -1.58 25.36 3.15
CA ARG A 210 -2.10 25.56 1.78
C ARG A 210 -2.84 26.89 1.61
N GLY A 211 -3.42 27.41 2.70
CA GLY A 211 -4.17 28.68 2.72
C GLY A 211 -5.58 28.61 2.11
N ARG A 212 -6.06 27.38 1.80
CA ARG A 212 -7.37 27.02 1.24
C ARG A 212 -7.61 25.52 1.49
N LYS A 213 -8.79 24.98 1.21
CA LYS A 213 -9.04 23.53 1.32
C LYS A 213 -8.18 22.73 0.33
N VAL A 214 -7.97 21.45 0.66
CA VAL A 214 -7.42 20.48 -0.30
C VAL A 214 -8.46 20.23 -1.38
N GLN A 215 -8.03 20.03 -2.63
CA GLN A 215 -8.93 20.07 -3.79
C GLN A 215 -8.81 18.78 -4.58
N VAL A 216 -9.66 17.81 -4.25
CA VAL A 216 -9.66 16.48 -4.86
C VAL A 216 -10.79 16.40 -5.88
N ASN A 217 -10.51 16.85 -7.10
CA ASN A 217 -11.43 16.77 -8.23
C ASN A 217 -11.17 15.51 -9.05
N VAL A 218 -12.19 14.67 -9.23
CA VAL A 218 -12.10 13.40 -9.96
C VAL A 218 -13.05 13.42 -11.16
N PRO A 219 -12.62 13.12 -12.39
CA PRO A 219 -13.51 13.08 -13.55
C PRO A 219 -14.71 12.16 -13.30
N VAL A 220 -15.93 12.65 -13.53
CA VAL A 220 -17.12 11.80 -13.46
C VAL A 220 -17.18 10.86 -14.67
N PHE A 221 -17.62 9.63 -14.48
CA PHE A 221 -17.92 8.73 -15.58
C PHE A 221 -19.12 9.26 -16.37
N PHE A 222 -19.10 9.16 -17.70
CA PHE A 222 -20.20 9.62 -18.57
C PHE A 222 -20.92 8.45 -19.23
N ASP A 223 -21.96 7.95 -18.56
CA ASP A 223 -22.88 6.96 -19.07
C ASP A 223 -24.01 7.62 -19.90
N GLU A 224 -25.00 6.82 -20.34
CA GLU A 224 -26.06 7.20 -21.28
C GLU A 224 -26.88 8.44 -20.84
N ASN A 225 -27.24 8.51 -19.56
CA ASN A 225 -28.09 9.55 -18.95
C ASN A 225 -27.32 10.57 -18.09
N THR A 226 -25.99 10.45 -17.95
CA THR A 226 -25.19 11.41 -17.16
C THR A 226 -25.29 12.81 -17.78
N PRO A 227 -25.78 13.85 -17.04
CA PRO A 227 -25.90 15.22 -17.53
C PRO A 227 -24.61 15.79 -18.15
N LYS A 228 -24.72 16.58 -19.21
CA LYS A 228 -23.58 17.18 -19.94
C LYS A 228 -23.84 18.69 -20.19
N PRO A 229 -23.07 19.62 -19.56
CA PRO A 229 -22.06 19.35 -18.54
C PRO A 229 -22.66 18.74 -17.27
N TRP A 230 -21.86 17.94 -16.57
CA TRP A 230 -22.23 17.44 -15.24
C TRP A 230 -21.82 18.48 -14.18
N LYS A 231 -22.63 18.63 -13.14
CA LYS A 231 -22.27 19.41 -11.94
C LYS A 231 -22.53 18.54 -10.73
N ASP A 232 -21.60 18.56 -9.79
CA ASP A 232 -21.69 17.74 -8.58
C ASP A 232 -22.90 18.17 -7.73
N PRO A 233 -23.95 17.35 -7.62
CA PRO A 233 -25.21 17.76 -7.00
C PRO A 233 -25.14 17.79 -5.47
N SER A 234 -23.99 17.43 -4.88
CA SER A 234 -23.76 17.48 -3.43
C SER A 234 -22.99 18.71 -2.96
N VAL A 235 -22.44 19.53 -3.87
CA VAL A 235 -21.72 20.77 -3.52
C VAL A 235 -22.71 21.84 -3.05
N ASN A 236 -22.53 22.33 -1.83
CA ASN A 236 -23.38 23.39 -1.27
C ASN A 236 -22.77 24.77 -1.53
N TYR A 237 -23.16 25.38 -2.66
CA TYR A 237 -22.72 26.73 -3.05
C TYR A 237 -23.26 27.87 -2.15
N ASP A 238 -24.16 27.59 -1.21
CA ASP A 238 -24.69 28.55 -0.22
C ASP A 238 -24.11 28.35 1.21
N LEU A 239 -23.10 27.49 1.36
CA LEU A 239 -22.45 27.25 2.66
C LEU A 239 -21.46 28.38 3.00
N HIS A 240 -21.53 28.91 4.22
CA HIS A 240 -20.67 30.01 4.70
C HIS A 240 -20.21 29.78 6.16
N ASN A 241 -19.91 28.53 6.54
CA ASN A 241 -19.49 28.19 7.89
C ASN A 241 -18.01 28.56 8.13
N TRP A 242 -17.20 28.47 7.08
CA TRP A 242 -15.77 28.77 7.08
C TRP A 242 -15.39 29.68 5.91
N PRO A 243 -14.31 30.47 6.01
CA PRO A 243 -13.78 31.23 4.88
C PRO A 243 -13.47 30.34 3.67
N GLU A 244 -12.98 29.12 3.90
CA GLU A 244 -12.69 28.14 2.84
C GLU A 244 -13.93 27.56 2.16
N ASP A 245 -15.16 27.89 2.58
CA ASP A 245 -16.37 27.51 1.84
C ASP A 245 -16.57 28.38 0.58
N ASP A 246 -15.92 29.57 0.51
CA ASP A 246 -15.86 30.35 -0.73
C ASP A 246 -15.01 29.67 -1.82
N ASP A 247 -14.20 28.66 -1.50
CA ASP A 247 -13.36 27.95 -2.47
C ASP A 247 -14.19 27.42 -3.65
N VAL A 248 -15.39 26.83 -3.40
CA VAL A 248 -16.23 26.28 -4.49
C VAL A 248 -16.86 27.37 -5.35
N ARG A 249 -17.20 28.52 -4.76
CA ARG A 249 -17.69 29.72 -5.49
C ARG A 249 -16.57 30.37 -6.31
N ASN A 250 -15.32 30.23 -5.89
CA ASN A 250 -14.12 30.62 -6.62
C ASN A 250 -13.61 29.54 -7.60
N GLY A 251 -14.39 28.50 -7.89
CA GLY A 251 -14.09 27.51 -8.93
C GLY A 251 -13.40 26.22 -8.45
N ALA A 252 -13.30 25.97 -7.14
CA ALA A 252 -12.70 24.73 -6.64
C ALA A 252 -13.46 23.46 -7.08
N ALA A 253 -14.78 23.59 -7.35
CA ALA A 253 -15.67 22.55 -7.88
C ALA A 253 -16.06 22.84 -9.36
N PRO A 254 -15.23 22.40 -10.34
CA PRO A 254 -15.48 22.61 -11.76
C PRO A 254 -16.47 21.58 -12.34
N ASP A 255 -17.18 21.99 -13.39
CA ASP A 255 -18.06 21.12 -14.19
C ASP A 255 -17.31 19.86 -14.65
N ASN A 256 -18.02 18.72 -14.60
CA ASN A 256 -17.56 17.37 -14.97
C ASN A 256 -16.61 16.67 -13.98
N PHE A 257 -16.41 17.20 -12.77
CA PHE A 257 -15.61 16.56 -11.72
C PHE A 257 -16.39 16.37 -10.42
N ILE A 258 -16.35 15.16 -9.87
CA ILE A 258 -16.73 14.85 -8.49
C ILE A 258 -15.78 15.64 -7.57
N HIS A 259 -16.33 16.56 -6.78
CA HIS A 259 -15.56 17.50 -5.96
C HIS A 259 -15.46 17.03 -4.51
N MET A 260 -14.25 16.94 -3.97
CA MET A 260 -13.99 16.49 -2.60
C MET A 260 -12.95 17.40 -1.93
N ASP A 261 -13.26 17.88 -0.71
CA ASP A 261 -12.58 19.03 -0.09
C ASP A 261 -11.77 18.70 1.19
N ALA A 262 -11.52 17.41 1.46
CA ALA A 262 -10.95 16.92 2.72
C ALA A 262 -9.93 15.78 2.56
N MET A 263 -9.00 15.70 3.52
CA MET A 263 -7.97 14.65 3.60
C MET A 263 -8.54 13.23 3.63
N ALA A 264 -9.74 13.04 4.20
CA ALA A 264 -10.42 11.74 4.27
C ALA A 264 -10.74 11.11 2.92
N PHE A 265 -10.90 11.90 1.85
CA PHE A 265 -11.17 11.38 0.51
C PHE A 265 -9.94 10.76 -0.19
N GLY A 266 -8.78 10.86 0.42
CA GLY A 266 -7.56 10.19 -0.02
C GLY A 266 -6.96 9.29 1.06
N MET A 267 -6.61 9.85 2.22
CA MET A 267 -6.08 9.07 3.34
C MET A 267 -7.12 8.21 4.07
N GLY A 268 -8.40 8.27 3.67
CA GLY A 268 -9.44 7.29 4.01
C GLY A 268 -9.55 6.13 3.00
N SER A 269 -8.52 5.91 2.17
CA SER A 269 -8.46 4.83 1.18
C SER A 269 -7.49 3.75 1.63
N CYS A 270 -7.84 2.48 1.43
CA CYS A 270 -7.02 1.32 1.79
C CYS A 270 -6.07 0.88 0.65
N CYS A 271 -4.91 0.33 0.99
CA CYS A 271 -3.96 -0.22 0.02
C CYS A 271 -3.18 -1.46 0.48
N LEU A 272 -2.37 -2.00 -0.44
CA LEU A 272 -1.43 -3.09 -0.19
C LEU A 272 0.00 -2.54 -0.29
N GLN A 273 0.75 -2.58 0.81
CA GLN A 273 2.13 -2.08 0.86
C GLN A 273 3.10 -3.22 1.21
N ILE A 274 4.27 -3.28 0.57
CA ILE A 274 5.26 -4.34 0.80
C ILE A 274 6.60 -3.72 1.23
N THR A 275 7.04 -3.99 2.46
CA THR A 275 8.35 -3.58 2.98
C THR A 275 9.37 -4.72 2.86
N PHE A 276 10.46 -4.49 2.15
CA PHE A 276 11.65 -5.34 2.10
C PHE A 276 12.74 -4.81 3.03
N GLN A 277 13.45 -5.69 3.74
CA GLN A 277 14.71 -5.41 4.42
C GLN A 277 15.87 -5.96 3.60
N ALA A 278 16.65 -5.06 3.01
CA ALA A 278 17.82 -5.43 2.20
C ALA A 278 19.01 -5.89 3.06
N LYS A 279 19.89 -6.70 2.46
CA LYS A 279 21.14 -7.18 3.04
C LYS A 279 22.00 -6.04 3.59
N ASN A 280 22.13 -4.96 2.83
CA ASN A 280 22.88 -3.77 3.22
C ASN A 280 22.35 -2.54 2.45
N ILE A 281 22.97 -1.38 2.68
CA ILE A 281 22.54 -0.12 2.05
C ILE A 281 22.65 -0.12 0.52
N THR A 282 23.66 -0.79 -0.05
CA THR A 282 23.88 -0.85 -1.51
C THR A 282 22.76 -1.64 -2.18
N GLU A 283 22.39 -2.78 -1.60
CA GLU A 283 21.26 -3.59 -2.06
C GLU A 283 19.93 -2.84 -1.89
N GLY A 284 19.70 -2.18 -0.75
CA GLY A 284 18.49 -1.39 -0.53
C GLY A 284 18.33 -0.25 -1.54
N ARG A 285 19.43 0.44 -1.88
CA ARG A 285 19.42 1.49 -2.91
C ARG A 285 19.21 0.92 -4.32
N LYS A 286 19.79 -0.24 -4.64
CA LYS A 286 19.48 -0.95 -5.90
C LYS A 286 17.98 -1.32 -5.94
N MET A 287 17.43 -1.87 -4.86
CA MET A 287 16.03 -2.33 -4.85
C MET A 287 15.02 -1.19 -4.95
N TYR A 288 15.24 -0.07 -4.26
CA TYR A 288 14.41 1.14 -4.44
C TYR A 288 14.41 1.61 -5.91
N ASP A 289 15.58 1.61 -6.55
CA ASP A 289 15.74 2.06 -7.93
C ASP A 289 15.09 1.09 -8.94
N GLN A 290 15.39 -0.20 -8.86
CA GLN A 290 14.89 -1.19 -9.83
C GLN A 290 13.38 -1.44 -9.72
N LEU A 291 12.78 -1.15 -8.57
CA LEU A 291 11.32 -1.24 -8.37
C LEU A 291 10.58 0.05 -8.77
N SER A 292 11.25 1.21 -8.84
CA SER A 292 10.59 2.49 -9.17
C SER A 292 9.80 2.44 -10.49
N PRO A 293 10.31 1.87 -11.60
CA PRO A 293 9.57 1.75 -12.86
C PRO A 293 8.40 0.76 -12.84
N LEU A 294 8.40 -0.20 -11.89
CA LEU A 294 7.31 -1.17 -11.74
C LEU A 294 6.10 -0.59 -11.01
N GLY A 295 6.28 0.51 -10.29
CA GLY A 295 5.22 1.17 -9.52
C GLY A 295 3.95 1.49 -10.32
N PRO A 296 4.03 2.24 -11.44
CA PRO A 296 2.86 2.53 -12.27
C PRO A 296 2.27 1.30 -12.96
N ILE A 297 3.10 0.31 -13.30
CA ILE A 297 2.66 -0.95 -13.92
C ILE A 297 1.73 -1.70 -12.94
N LEU A 298 2.14 -1.83 -11.67
CA LEU A 298 1.31 -2.50 -10.67
C LEU A 298 0.15 -1.62 -10.18
N LEU A 299 0.25 -0.29 -10.21
CA LEU A 299 -0.88 0.61 -9.98
C LEU A 299 -2.02 0.34 -10.98
N ALA A 300 -1.72 0.27 -12.27
CA ALA A 300 -2.70 -0.02 -13.31
C ALA A 300 -3.24 -1.47 -13.23
N LEU A 301 -2.37 -2.45 -12.93
CA LEU A 301 -2.74 -3.87 -12.88
C LEU A 301 -3.57 -4.25 -11.63
N THR A 302 -3.43 -3.50 -10.53
CA THR A 302 -4.19 -3.73 -9.28
C THR A 302 -5.46 -2.88 -9.18
N ALA A 303 -5.73 -2.01 -10.16
CA ALA A 303 -6.78 -0.98 -10.13
C ALA A 303 -8.11 -1.40 -9.47
N ALA A 304 -8.52 -0.71 -8.39
CA ALA A 304 -9.65 -1.08 -7.55
C ALA A 304 -10.60 0.09 -7.18
N THR A 305 -10.42 1.28 -7.76
CA THR A 305 -11.09 2.53 -7.33
C THR A 305 -11.89 3.25 -8.44
N PRO A 306 -13.08 2.73 -8.81
CA PRO A 306 -13.93 3.32 -9.85
C PRO A 306 -15.07 4.21 -9.32
N ILE A 307 -15.22 4.34 -7.99
CA ILE A 307 -16.31 5.09 -7.34
C ILE A 307 -15.75 6.09 -6.32
N TYR A 308 -16.27 7.31 -6.35
CA TYR A 308 -16.03 8.34 -5.33
C TYR A 308 -17.34 9.05 -4.96
N LYS A 309 -17.58 9.24 -3.65
CA LYS A 309 -18.68 10.04 -3.09
C LYS A 309 -20.06 9.75 -3.72
N GLY A 310 -20.37 8.47 -3.93
CA GLY A 310 -21.64 8.04 -4.52
C GLY A 310 -21.75 8.19 -6.04
N PHE A 311 -20.64 8.39 -6.77
CA PHE A 311 -20.63 8.48 -8.23
C PHE A 311 -19.54 7.61 -8.86
N LEU A 312 -19.83 7.03 -10.03
CA LEU A 312 -18.81 6.41 -10.88
C LEU A 312 -17.85 7.48 -11.42
N ALA A 313 -16.56 7.18 -11.38
CA ALA A 313 -15.47 8.05 -11.84
C ALA A 313 -14.85 7.52 -13.15
N ASP A 314 -14.30 8.37 -14.01
CA ASP A 314 -13.57 7.97 -15.23
C ASP A 314 -12.05 7.77 -14.97
N THR A 315 -11.78 7.08 -13.85
CA THR A 315 -10.49 6.61 -13.35
C THR A 315 -10.73 5.29 -12.63
N ASP A 316 -9.72 4.43 -12.55
CA ASP A 316 -9.80 3.14 -11.86
C ASP A 316 -8.84 3.01 -10.65
N VAL A 317 -8.05 4.04 -10.34
CA VAL A 317 -7.07 4.03 -9.22
C VAL A 317 -7.16 5.26 -8.31
N ARG A 318 -6.63 5.13 -7.07
CA ARG A 318 -6.72 6.14 -5.99
C ARG A 318 -5.62 7.20 -5.96
N TRP A 319 -4.53 7.01 -6.70
CA TRP A 319 -3.24 7.59 -6.35
C TRP A 319 -3.22 9.13 -6.35
N ASN A 320 -3.78 9.76 -7.39
CA ASN A 320 -3.85 11.22 -7.50
C ASN A 320 -4.86 11.85 -6.53
N GLN A 321 -5.80 11.07 -6.03
CA GLN A 321 -6.78 11.49 -5.04
C GLN A 321 -6.12 11.56 -3.66
N ILE A 322 -5.30 10.56 -3.30
CA ILE A 322 -4.46 10.66 -2.09
C ILE A 322 -3.44 11.80 -2.24
N SER A 323 -2.75 11.90 -3.37
CA SER A 323 -1.82 13.00 -3.72
C SER A 323 -2.41 14.38 -3.45
N ARG A 324 -3.63 14.63 -3.92
CA ARG A 324 -4.35 15.91 -3.76
C ARG A 324 -4.91 16.10 -2.34
N SER A 325 -5.31 15.03 -1.65
CA SER A 325 -5.89 15.07 -0.30
C SER A 325 -4.93 15.53 0.79
N VAL A 326 -3.61 15.43 0.53
CA VAL A 326 -2.54 15.89 1.43
C VAL A 326 -1.57 16.87 0.74
N ASP A 327 -1.99 17.51 -0.35
CA ASP A 327 -1.17 18.51 -1.03
C ASP A 327 -1.11 19.82 -0.23
N ASP A 328 -0.02 20.03 0.50
CA ASP A 328 0.20 21.17 1.39
C ASP A 328 0.72 22.42 0.69
N ARG A 329 0.89 22.37 -0.65
CA ARG A 329 1.54 23.45 -1.41
C ARG A 329 0.74 24.75 -1.45
N THR A 330 1.45 25.86 -1.24
CA THR A 330 0.88 27.21 -1.34
C THR A 330 0.65 27.63 -2.82
N PRO A 331 -0.12 28.70 -3.08
CA PRO A 331 -0.20 29.29 -4.41
C PRO A 331 1.15 29.78 -4.98
N GLU A 332 2.15 30.11 -4.16
CA GLU A 332 3.50 30.45 -4.64
C GLU A 332 4.24 29.17 -5.08
N GLU A 333 4.19 28.12 -4.26
CA GLU A 333 4.80 26.82 -4.58
C GLU A 333 4.15 26.16 -5.81
N LEU A 334 2.85 26.36 -6.03
CA LEU A 334 2.11 25.85 -7.19
C LEU A 334 2.34 26.64 -8.49
N GLY A 335 2.96 27.82 -8.43
CA GLY A 335 3.14 28.68 -9.61
C GLY A 335 2.01 29.69 -9.87
N GLU A 336 0.93 29.66 -9.08
CA GLU A 336 -0.25 30.55 -9.21
C GLU A 336 0.07 32.01 -8.85
N LYS A 337 1.10 32.25 -8.03
CA LYS A 337 1.58 33.59 -7.62
C LYS A 337 3.08 33.76 -7.86
N PRO A 338 3.63 35.00 -7.83
CA PRO A 338 5.06 35.22 -7.65
C PRO A 338 5.60 34.50 -6.41
N LEU A 339 6.91 34.27 -6.35
CA LEU A 339 7.57 33.68 -5.19
C LEU A 339 8.13 34.83 -4.34
N GLU A 340 7.53 35.04 -3.16
CA GLU A 340 7.80 36.18 -2.26
C GLU A 340 8.02 35.73 -0.81
N ASN A 341 7.29 34.70 -0.36
CA ASN A 341 7.30 34.20 1.02
C ASN A 341 7.80 32.76 1.12
N ASP A 342 7.58 31.94 0.08
CA ASP A 342 8.02 30.55 0.04
C ASP A 342 9.37 30.39 -0.68
N ARG A 343 10.03 29.24 -0.48
CA ARG A 343 11.43 29.04 -0.92
C ARG A 343 11.60 28.51 -2.35
N TRP A 344 10.59 27.83 -2.90
CA TRP A 344 10.66 27.14 -4.19
C TRP A 344 9.29 27.06 -4.88
N ARG A 345 9.27 26.80 -6.20
CA ARG A 345 8.08 26.28 -6.90
C ARG A 345 8.16 24.77 -6.98
N ILE A 346 7.23 24.02 -6.40
CA ILE A 346 7.36 22.57 -6.18
C ILE A 346 6.37 21.81 -7.09
N PRO A 347 6.84 21.02 -8.10
CA PRO A 347 5.98 20.46 -9.14
C PRO A 347 5.05 19.36 -8.63
N LYS A 348 5.47 18.59 -7.62
CA LYS A 348 4.72 17.44 -7.07
C LYS A 348 4.21 17.70 -5.65
N SER A 349 3.07 17.12 -5.30
CA SER A 349 2.60 17.03 -3.90
C SER A 349 3.63 16.29 -3.03
N ARG A 350 3.52 16.41 -1.71
CA ARG A 350 4.33 15.62 -0.75
C ARG A 350 3.93 14.13 -0.73
N TYR A 351 2.75 13.81 -1.26
CA TYR A 351 2.35 12.46 -1.66
C TYR A 351 2.38 12.41 -3.20
N ALA A 352 3.36 11.73 -3.80
CA ALA A 352 3.59 11.70 -5.24
C ALA A 352 4.56 10.58 -5.62
N SER A 353 4.87 10.38 -6.91
CA SER A 353 5.94 9.48 -7.31
C SER A 353 7.32 9.91 -6.78
N ASN A 354 8.28 8.99 -6.61
CA ASN A 354 9.63 9.38 -6.21
C ASN A 354 10.33 10.26 -7.27
N SER A 355 11.01 11.31 -6.83
CA SER A 355 11.58 12.34 -7.72
C SER A 355 12.98 12.01 -8.25
N THR A 356 13.63 10.97 -7.74
CA THR A 356 14.99 10.60 -8.15
C THR A 356 15.34 9.15 -7.83
N TYR A 357 16.37 8.66 -8.51
CA TYR A 357 17.07 7.40 -8.26
C TYR A 357 18.26 7.61 -7.31
N ILE A 358 18.48 6.66 -6.40
CA ILE A 358 19.43 6.77 -5.28
C ILE A 358 20.60 5.78 -5.35
N GLY A 359 20.61 4.84 -6.29
CA GLY A 359 21.59 3.77 -6.45
C GLY A 359 22.99 4.25 -6.82
N THR A 360 24.00 3.43 -6.51
CA THR A 360 25.39 3.58 -6.96
C THR A 360 25.72 2.66 -8.14
N ASP A 361 24.69 2.17 -8.84
CA ASP A 361 24.83 1.24 -9.97
C ASP A 361 25.51 1.93 -11.17
N PRO A 362 26.56 1.34 -11.79
CA PRO A 362 27.24 1.93 -12.95
C PRO A 362 26.38 2.02 -14.22
N ARG A 363 25.16 1.46 -14.22
CA ARG A 363 24.16 1.58 -15.29
C ARG A 363 23.24 2.80 -15.10
N LEU A 364 23.25 3.47 -13.94
CA LEU A 364 22.43 4.64 -13.66
C LEU A 364 23.00 5.90 -14.35
N ARG A 365 22.62 6.07 -15.62
CA ARG A 365 22.94 7.22 -16.48
C ARG A 365 22.50 8.54 -15.82
N GLN A 366 23.20 9.64 -16.12
CA GLN A 366 22.85 10.97 -15.61
C GLN A 366 21.51 11.43 -16.21
N GLU A 367 21.31 11.08 -17.47
CA GLU A 367 20.13 11.32 -18.28
C GLU A 367 18.86 10.62 -17.76
N TYR A 368 18.98 9.70 -16.78
CA TYR A 368 17.81 9.11 -16.12
C TYR A 368 17.27 9.95 -14.95
N LEU A 369 18.02 10.95 -14.49
CA LEU A 369 17.66 11.82 -13.37
C LEU A 369 16.90 13.05 -13.87
N ASP A 370 16.07 13.66 -13.03
CA ASP A 370 15.49 14.98 -13.32
C ASP A 370 16.57 16.08 -13.16
N PRO A 371 16.93 16.83 -14.23
CA PRO A 371 17.89 17.92 -14.13
C PRO A 371 17.33 19.16 -13.41
N ASN A 372 16.02 19.21 -13.15
CA ASN A 372 15.32 20.29 -12.44
C ASN A 372 14.96 19.92 -11.00
N LEU A 373 15.50 18.81 -10.48
CA LEU A 373 15.21 18.32 -9.14
C LEU A 373 15.52 19.40 -8.09
N ILE A 374 14.51 19.79 -7.33
CA ILE A 374 14.64 20.84 -6.30
C ILE A 374 15.32 20.24 -5.07
N VAL A 375 16.40 20.87 -4.62
CA VAL A 375 17.21 20.42 -3.49
C VAL A 375 17.50 21.61 -2.57
N ASP A 376 17.47 21.40 -1.25
CA ASP A 376 18.10 22.34 -0.32
C ASP A 376 19.62 22.11 -0.30
N GLU A 377 20.35 22.90 -1.09
CA GLU A 377 21.81 22.77 -1.22
C GLU A 377 22.58 22.96 0.10
N SER A 378 22.03 23.71 1.06
CA SER A 378 22.62 23.86 2.41
C SER A 378 22.51 22.56 3.20
N ILE A 379 21.38 21.85 3.08
CA ILE A 379 21.18 20.53 3.66
C ILE A 379 22.01 19.48 2.92
N LYS A 380 22.09 19.54 1.58
CA LYS A 380 22.94 18.64 0.79
C LYS A 380 24.41 18.76 1.20
N ALA A 381 24.92 19.98 1.38
CA ALA A 381 26.29 20.22 1.84
C ALA A 381 26.56 19.62 3.23
N GLN A 382 25.64 19.76 4.19
CA GLN A 382 25.76 19.15 5.53
C GLN A 382 25.77 17.62 5.47
N LEU A 383 24.97 17.01 4.59
CA LEU A 383 24.94 15.56 4.40
C LEU A 383 26.23 15.03 3.76
N LEU A 384 26.78 15.76 2.78
CA LEU A 384 28.09 15.47 2.19
C LEU A 384 29.24 15.60 3.21
N GLU A 385 29.24 16.65 4.05
CA GLU A 385 30.21 16.84 5.13
C GLU A 385 30.13 15.72 6.19
N GLY A 386 28.92 15.26 6.50
CA GLY A 386 28.66 14.06 7.31
C GLY A 386 29.09 12.74 6.65
N GLY A 387 29.71 12.79 5.47
CA GLY A 387 30.26 11.64 4.76
C GLY A 387 29.20 10.74 4.11
N MET A 388 28.07 11.31 3.70
CA MET A 388 27.11 10.68 2.78
C MET A 388 27.54 10.96 1.32
N ASP A 389 27.22 10.08 0.37
CA ASP A 389 27.51 10.32 -1.04
C ASP A 389 26.44 11.22 -1.72
N ASP A 390 26.83 11.85 -2.82
CA ASP A 390 26.05 12.88 -3.53
C ASP A 390 24.61 12.46 -3.87
N ARG A 391 24.40 11.22 -4.34
CA ARG A 391 23.05 10.75 -4.74
C ARG A 391 22.12 10.61 -3.55
N LEU A 392 22.62 10.06 -2.44
CA LEU A 392 21.82 9.88 -1.23
C LEU A 392 21.64 11.20 -0.44
N ALA A 393 22.67 12.06 -0.44
CA ALA A 393 22.58 13.43 0.08
C ALA A 393 21.53 14.25 -0.68
N THR A 394 21.53 14.16 -2.01
CA THR A 394 20.52 14.79 -2.91
C THR A 394 19.11 14.29 -2.59
N HIS A 395 18.92 12.98 -2.39
CA HIS A 395 17.62 12.41 -2.05
C HIS A 395 17.04 12.99 -0.75
N PHE A 396 17.81 12.95 0.36
CA PHE A 396 17.31 13.47 1.63
C PHE A 396 17.17 15.01 1.61
N ALA A 397 18.07 15.73 0.96
CA ALA A 397 17.96 17.19 0.80
C ALA A 397 16.77 17.61 -0.11
N HIS A 398 16.29 16.72 -0.99
CA HIS A 398 15.00 16.90 -1.68
C HIS A 398 13.80 16.67 -0.74
N LEU A 399 13.80 15.64 0.10
CA LEU A 399 12.69 15.40 1.04
C LEU A 399 12.54 16.54 2.07
N PHE A 400 13.67 17.17 2.45
CA PHE A 400 13.73 18.28 3.40
C PHE A 400 13.37 19.66 2.81
N ILE A 401 12.96 19.76 1.53
CA ILE A 401 12.32 20.99 1.01
C ILE A 401 10.92 21.22 1.60
N ARG A 402 10.34 20.19 2.24
CA ARG A 402 9.02 20.26 2.88
C ARG A 402 9.11 20.88 4.27
N ASP A 403 8.00 21.46 4.72
CA ASP A 403 7.83 21.79 6.13
C ASP A 403 7.38 20.57 6.95
N PRO A 404 7.80 20.46 8.22
CA PRO A 404 7.22 19.53 9.18
C PRO A 404 5.79 19.97 9.54
N ILE A 405 4.82 19.06 9.43
CA ILE A 405 3.39 19.40 9.53
C ILE A 405 2.76 19.02 10.88
N VAL A 406 3.30 18.00 11.57
CA VAL A 406 2.85 17.61 12.91
C VAL A 406 4.04 17.63 13.85
N ILE A 407 4.16 18.69 14.63
CA ILE A 407 5.24 18.87 15.61
C ILE A 407 4.64 18.76 17.01
N PHE A 408 5.21 17.93 17.87
CA PHE A 408 4.86 17.91 19.30
C PHE A 408 5.75 18.89 20.08
N ASN A 409 5.14 19.64 20.99
CA ASN A 409 5.82 20.62 21.84
C ASN A 409 6.85 19.97 22.79
N GLU A 410 6.67 18.68 23.10
CA GLU A 410 7.56 17.88 23.94
C GLU A 410 8.90 17.62 23.25
N ASP A 411 8.88 17.31 21.95
CA ASP A 411 10.08 16.98 21.17
C ASP A 411 10.97 18.21 20.92
N LEU A 412 10.42 19.43 21.02
CA LEU A 412 11.16 20.68 20.79
C LEU A 412 12.09 21.10 21.95
N LYS A 413 12.07 20.37 23.08
CA LYS A 413 12.77 20.75 24.32
C LYS A 413 14.27 20.43 24.28
N GLU A 414 14.65 19.27 23.77
CA GLU A 414 16.04 18.81 23.69
C GLU A 414 16.26 17.88 22.50
N LEU A 415 17.46 17.92 21.91
CA LEU A 415 17.80 17.08 20.76
C LEU A 415 18.31 15.71 21.22
N ASP A 416 17.42 14.72 21.17
CA ASP A 416 17.78 13.32 21.43
C ASP A 416 18.31 12.62 20.15
N LEU A 417 19.60 12.27 20.15
CA LEU A 417 20.28 11.52 19.08
C LEU A 417 20.15 9.98 19.23
N SER A 418 19.45 9.51 20.26
CA SER A 418 19.00 8.12 20.38
C SER A 418 17.65 7.86 19.72
N LYS A 419 16.95 8.92 19.29
CA LYS A 419 15.65 8.87 18.58
C LYS A 419 15.76 9.37 17.14
N ALA A 420 14.64 9.37 16.41
CA ALA A 420 14.53 9.78 15.01
C ALA A 420 13.37 10.77 14.73
N ASP A 421 12.72 11.31 15.77
CA ASP A 421 11.38 11.92 15.65
C ASP A 421 11.33 13.15 14.73
N HIS A 422 12.41 13.93 14.65
CA HIS A 422 12.51 15.08 13.76
C HIS A 422 12.84 14.68 12.31
N PHE A 423 13.62 13.62 12.13
CA PHE A 423 13.85 13.01 10.82
C PHE A 423 12.55 12.39 10.29
N GLU A 424 11.87 11.57 11.10
CA GLU A 424 10.59 10.94 10.77
C GLU A 424 9.45 11.95 10.63
N ASN A 425 9.56 13.16 11.18
CA ASN A 425 8.61 14.25 10.88
C ASN A 425 8.54 14.54 9.38
N ILE A 426 9.70 14.64 8.73
CA ILE A 426 9.84 14.89 7.30
C ILE A 426 9.70 13.60 6.49
N GLN A 427 10.37 12.52 6.91
CA GLN A 427 10.41 11.24 6.21
C GLN A 427 9.04 10.52 6.20
N SER A 428 8.33 10.48 7.34
CA SER A 428 7.01 9.82 7.41
C SER A 428 5.90 10.61 6.70
N THR A 429 6.12 11.89 6.41
CA THR A 429 5.15 12.79 5.73
C THR A 429 5.56 13.21 4.31
N ASN A 430 6.65 12.64 3.77
CA ASN A 430 6.83 12.47 2.33
C ASN A 430 6.38 11.04 1.98
N TRP A 431 5.32 10.91 1.19
CA TRP A 431 4.70 9.63 0.84
C TRP A 431 4.95 9.34 -0.65
N GLN A 432 6.05 8.67 -0.95
CA GLN A 432 6.39 8.31 -2.33
C GLN A 432 5.84 6.94 -2.73
N HIS A 433 5.85 6.54 -4.01
CA HIS A 433 5.46 5.17 -4.39
C HIS A 433 6.54 4.15 -4.04
N MET A 434 7.80 4.59 -4.03
CA MET A 434 8.92 3.95 -3.35
C MET A 434 9.33 4.77 -2.12
N ARG A 435 9.47 4.17 -0.94
CA ARG A 435 10.13 4.81 0.21
C ARG A 435 11.38 4.05 0.61
N PHE A 436 12.52 4.75 0.68
CA PHE A 436 13.75 4.25 1.28
C PHE A 436 13.70 4.50 2.79
N LYS A 437 13.66 3.43 3.60
CA LYS A 437 13.45 3.47 5.07
C LYS A 437 14.77 3.17 5.79
N PRO A 438 15.42 4.14 6.45
CA PRO A 438 16.59 3.87 7.29
C PRO A 438 16.30 2.90 8.44
N PRO A 439 17.36 2.32 9.06
CA PRO A 439 17.27 1.59 10.30
C PRO A 439 16.71 2.45 11.45
N PRO A 440 15.68 1.98 12.18
CA PRO A 440 15.23 2.64 13.41
C PRO A 440 16.36 2.66 14.46
N PRO A 441 16.57 3.77 15.19
CA PRO A 441 17.49 3.80 16.31
C PRO A 441 17.23 2.68 17.33
N GLY A 442 18.30 2.21 17.99
CA GLY A 442 18.22 1.14 18.99
C GLY A 442 17.88 -0.26 18.46
N SER A 443 17.46 -0.40 17.19
CA SER A 443 16.98 -1.67 16.64
C SER A 443 18.02 -2.46 15.83
N ASP A 444 17.80 -3.76 15.70
CA ASP A 444 18.52 -4.65 14.79
C ASP A 444 18.00 -4.59 13.34
N ILE A 445 16.83 -4.00 13.10
CA ILE A 445 16.22 -3.83 11.76
C ILE A 445 17.18 -3.15 10.78
N GLY A 446 17.30 -3.70 9.56
CA GLY A 446 18.21 -3.25 8.50
C GLY A 446 17.70 -2.05 7.68
N TRP A 447 18.44 -1.75 6.61
CA TRP A 447 18.00 -0.79 5.58
C TRP A 447 16.81 -1.39 4.82
N ARG A 448 15.75 -0.61 4.61
CA ARG A 448 14.49 -1.10 4.05
C ARG A 448 14.03 -0.32 2.83
N VAL A 449 13.23 -0.97 2.00
CA VAL A 449 12.56 -0.40 0.82
C VAL A 449 11.08 -0.76 0.92
N GLU A 450 10.20 0.20 0.73
CA GLU A 450 8.75 0.04 0.84
C GLU A 450 8.11 0.36 -0.52
N PHE A 451 7.42 -0.63 -1.09
CA PHE A 451 6.69 -0.56 -2.37
C PHE A 451 5.21 -0.31 -2.07
N ARG A 452 4.70 0.86 -2.46
CA ARG A 452 3.42 1.44 -1.97
C ARG A 452 2.29 1.66 -2.98
N PRO A 453 2.41 1.49 -4.32
CA PRO A 453 1.38 1.94 -5.24
C PRO A 453 0.18 0.99 -5.37
N MET A 454 0.32 -0.29 -5.01
CA MET A 454 -0.74 -1.29 -5.24
C MET A 454 -2.03 -0.93 -4.50
N GLU A 455 -3.16 -1.12 -5.15
CA GLU A 455 -4.49 -0.96 -4.56
C GLU A 455 -4.83 -2.21 -3.73
N ILE A 456 -5.67 -2.10 -2.68
CA ILE A 456 -6.11 -3.30 -1.95
C ILE A 456 -7.13 -4.08 -2.79
N GLN A 457 -6.95 -5.40 -2.84
CA GLN A 457 -7.78 -6.32 -3.62
C GLN A 457 -8.89 -6.94 -2.76
N ILE A 458 -9.92 -7.51 -3.39
CA ILE A 458 -11.15 -7.94 -2.70
C ILE A 458 -10.90 -9.16 -1.79
N THR A 459 -10.10 -10.13 -2.25
CA THR A 459 -9.81 -11.38 -1.53
C THR A 459 -8.41 -11.39 -0.88
N ASP A 460 -8.25 -12.17 0.19
CA ASP A 460 -6.95 -12.48 0.78
C ASP A 460 -6.04 -13.20 -0.25
N PHE A 461 -6.62 -14.05 -1.12
CA PHE A 461 -5.92 -14.67 -2.26
C PHE A 461 -5.30 -13.66 -3.24
N GLU A 462 -6.06 -12.64 -3.70
CA GLU A 462 -5.53 -11.63 -4.61
C GLU A 462 -4.40 -10.82 -3.97
N ASN A 463 -4.57 -10.42 -2.71
CA ASN A 463 -3.56 -9.64 -1.99
C ASN A 463 -2.27 -10.46 -1.76
N ALA A 464 -2.40 -11.73 -1.40
CA ALA A 464 -1.27 -12.66 -1.30
C ALA A 464 -0.58 -12.85 -2.67
N ALA A 465 -1.34 -13.01 -3.76
CA ALA A 465 -0.78 -13.19 -5.10
C ALA A 465 0.12 -12.01 -5.53
N PHE A 466 -0.34 -10.77 -5.37
CA PHE A 466 0.47 -9.60 -5.70
C PHE A 466 1.66 -9.42 -4.75
N SER A 467 1.51 -9.75 -3.46
CA SER A 467 2.60 -9.74 -2.47
C SER A 467 3.71 -10.72 -2.85
N VAL A 468 3.35 -11.97 -3.17
CA VAL A 468 4.28 -13.03 -3.59
C VAL A 468 4.92 -12.69 -4.93
N PHE A 469 4.17 -12.15 -5.89
CA PHE A 469 4.71 -11.75 -7.20
C PHE A 469 5.79 -10.67 -7.08
N ILE A 470 5.54 -9.57 -6.35
CA ILE A 470 6.57 -8.53 -6.20
C ILE A 470 7.79 -9.04 -5.42
N VAL A 471 7.61 -9.96 -4.47
CA VAL A 471 8.73 -10.64 -3.78
C VAL A 471 9.55 -11.49 -4.76
N LEU A 472 8.90 -12.31 -5.60
CA LEU A 472 9.59 -13.10 -6.63
C LEU A 472 10.33 -12.22 -7.65
N ILE A 473 9.77 -11.07 -8.00
CA ILE A 473 10.42 -10.05 -8.83
C ILE A 473 11.67 -9.48 -8.16
N THR A 474 11.66 -9.19 -6.85
CA THR A 474 12.89 -8.77 -6.15
C THR A 474 13.97 -9.85 -6.17
N ARG A 475 13.59 -11.12 -5.95
CA ARG A 475 14.50 -12.27 -6.01
C ARG A 475 15.10 -12.43 -7.41
N ALA A 476 14.31 -12.23 -8.48
CA ALA A 476 14.79 -12.25 -9.86
C ALA A 476 15.73 -11.06 -10.21
N ILE A 477 15.40 -9.84 -9.77
CA ILE A 477 16.23 -8.62 -9.95
C ILE A 477 17.64 -8.81 -9.36
N LEU A 478 17.73 -9.46 -8.19
CA LEU A 478 19.01 -9.74 -7.54
C LEU A 478 19.74 -10.92 -8.20
N SER A 479 19.02 -12.00 -8.54
CA SER A 479 19.63 -13.24 -9.05
C SER A 479 20.13 -13.15 -10.50
N PHE A 480 19.44 -12.39 -11.36
CA PHE A 480 19.82 -12.21 -12.78
C PHE A 480 20.51 -10.86 -13.06
N ASP A 481 20.81 -10.09 -12.00
CA ASP A 481 21.30 -8.71 -12.06
C ASP A 481 20.52 -7.81 -13.05
N LEU A 482 19.19 -7.85 -12.94
CA LEU A 482 18.32 -7.11 -13.85
C LEU A 482 18.48 -5.59 -13.69
N ASN A 483 18.35 -4.91 -14.82
CA ASN A 483 18.30 -3.45 -14.95
C ASN A 483 16.91 -3.05 -15.47
N PHE A 484 16.20 -2.18 -14.76
CA PHE A 484 14.91 -1.60 -15.15
C PHE A 484 14.97 -0.09 -15.40
N TYR A 485 16.13 0.57 -15.23
CA TYR A 485 16.23 2.03 -15.34
C TYR A 485 15.69 2.56 -16.69
N ILE A 486 14.82 3.55 -16.56
CA ILE A 486 14.33 4.49 -17.59
C ILE A 486 14.38 5.90 -16.96
N PRO A 487 14.26 7.01 -17.72
CA PRO A 487 14.23 8.34 -17.11
C PRO A 487 13.12 8.50 -16.07
N ILE A 488 13.42 9.11 -14.92
CA ILE A 488 12.45 9.22 -13.80
C ILE A 488 11.21 10.01 -14.20
N ALA A 489 11.34 10.99 -15.10
CA ALA A 489 10.21 11.69 -15.72
C ALA A 489 9.27 10.74 -16.51
N LYS A 490 9.77 9.64 -17.08
CA LYS A 490 8.93 8.61 -17.72
C LYS A 490 8.23 7.71 -16.71
N VAL A 491 8.78 7.54 -15.50
CA VAL A 491 8.05 6.92 -14.38
C VAL A 491 6.92 7.85 -13.92
N ASP A 492 7.13 9.16 -13.88
CA ASP A 492 6.09 10.15 -13.58
C ASP A 492 4.97 10.17 -14.65
N GLU A 493 5.32 10.21 -15.94
CA GLU A 493 4.34 10.11 -17.05
C GLU A 493 3.55 8.78 -17.01
N ASN A 494 4.19 7.67 -16.64
CA ASN A 494 3.54 6.39 -16.44
C ASN A 494 2.57 6.41 -15.24
N MET A 495 2.90 7.09 -14.15
CA MET A 495 2.01 7.21 -12.97
C MET A 495 0.74 8.00 -13.29
N GLU A 496 0.82 9.04 -14.12
CA GLU A 496 -0.38 9.71 -14.64
C GLU A 496 -1.17 8.80 -15.60
N THR A 497 -0.47 8.05 -16.48
CA THR A 497 -1.10 7.12 -17.44
C THR A 497 -1.87 5.99 -16.74
N ALA A 498 -1.40 5.53 -15.58
CA ALA A 498 -2.06 4.50 -14.77
C ALA A 498 -3.46 4.91 -14.23
N HIS A 499 -3.82 6.20 -14.28
CA HIS A 499 -5.13 6.68 -13.83
C HIS A 499 -6.25 6.53 -14.85
N ALA A 500 -5.95 6.33 -16.14
CA ALA A 500 -7.00 6.21 -17.13
C ALA A 500 -7.89 4.98 -16.83
N ARG A 501 -9.21 5.11 -17.01
CA ARG A 501 -10.10 3.96 -16.95
C ARG A 501 -9.65 2.90 -17.98
N ASP A 502 -9.70 1.63 -17.58
CA ASP A 502 -9.21 0.47 -18.30
C ASP A 502 -7.71 0.57 -18.71
N ALA A 503 -6.88 1.36 -17.98
CA ALA A 503 -5.46 1.59 -18.32
C ALA A 503 -4.64 0.32 -18.52
N VAL A 504 -4.95 -0.75 -17.78
CA VAL A 504 -4.32 -2.07 -17.90
C VAL A 504 -4.47 -2.67 -19.31
N LEU A 505 -5.55 -2.37 -20.04
CA LEU A 505 -5.86 -2.92 -21.36
C LEU A 505 -5.75 -1.89 -22.49
N GLU A 506 -6.05 -0.61 -22.22
CA GLU A 506 -6.15 0.43 -23.24
C GLU A 506 -4.93 1.37 -23.36
N LYS A 507 -3.89 1.23 -22.53
CA LYS A 507 -2.76 2.17 -22.50
C LYS A 507 -1.42 1.43 -22.61
N LYS A 508 -0.43 2.12 -23.17
CA LYS A 508 0.98 1.69 -23.16
C LYS A 508 1.78 2.58 -22.22
N PHE A 509 2.77 1.99 -21.56
CA PHE A 509 3.63 2.58 -20.54
C PHE A 509 5.08 2.52 -21.01
N TYR A 510 5.88 3.53 -20.67
CA TYR A 510 7.31 3.51 -20.95
C TYR A 510 7.99 2.43 -20.12
N PHE A 511 8.55 1.42 -20.79
CA PHE A 511 9.18 0.25 -20.17
C PHE A 511 10.45 -0.14 -20.90
N ARG A 512 11.40 -0.74 -20.18
CA ARG A 512 12.75 -1.00 -20.69
C ARG A 512 12.77 -2.23 -21.61
N LYS A 513 13.32 -2.09 -22.84
CA LYS A 513 13.32 -3.14 -23.87
C LYS A 513 14.11 -4.38 -23.45
N ASN A 514 15.33 -4.17 -22.93
CA ASN A 514 16.20 -5.24 -22.45
C ASN A 514 16.65 -4.97 -21.01
N VAL A 515 16.31 -5.90 -20.13
CA VAL A 515 16.59 -5.86 -18.69
C VAL A 515 17.79 -6.69 -18.27
N PHE A 516 18.32 -7.56 -19.14
CA PHE A 516 19.45 -8.44 -18.80
C PHE A 516 20.80 -7.74 -18.98
N PRO A 517 21.84 -8.15 -18.21
CA PRO A 517 23.21 -7.70 -18.44
C PRO A 517 23.69 -7.94 -19.90
N ALA A 518 24.37 -6.95 -20.47
CA ALA A 518 24.93 -7.04 -21.81
C ALA A 518 25.99 -8.15 -21.88
N ARG A 519 25.71 -9.22 -22.64
CA ARG A 519 26.66 -10.31 -22.86
C ARG A 519 27.88 -9.79 -23.63
N PRO A 520 29.13 -10.07 -23.19
CA PRO A 520 30.32 -9.69 -23.96
C PRO A 520 30.32 -10.40 -25.32
N PRO A 521 30.77 -9.73 -26.40
CA PRO A 521 30.75 -10.31 -27.74
C PRO A 521 31.66 -11.53 -27.84
N ARG A 522 31.17 -12.62 -28.45
CA ARG A 522 31.88 -13.91 -28.57
C ARG A 522 33.25 -13.81 -29.27
N SER A 523 33.52 -12.74 -30.02
CA SER A 523 34.83 -12.46 -30.64
C SER A 523 35.95 -12.18 -29.62
N ALA A 524 35.64 -11.80 -28.38
CA ALA A 524 36.63 -11.48 -27.35
C ALA A 524 37.38 -12.70 -26.77
N VAL A 525 36.98 -13.93 -27.13
CA VAL A 525 37.59 -15.18 -26.61
C VAL A 525 38.76 -15.66 -27.50
N ALA A 526 39.09 -14.93 -28.56
CA ALA A 526 40.03 -15.35 -29.61
C ALA A 526 41.48 -14.82 -29.45
N SER A 527 41.96 -14.55 -28.24
CA SER A 527 43.39 -14.29 -27.97
C SER A 527 43.80 -14.70 -26.54
N GLY A 528 44.83 -15.54 -26.44
CA GLY A 528 45.30 -16.11 -25.16
C GLY A 528 46.21 -15.17 -24.36
N ALA A 529 45.64 -14.07 -23.84
CA ALA A 529 46.35 -13.12 -22.97
C ALA A 529 45.72 -13.09 -21.57
N ASN A 530 46.51 -13.37 -20.52
CA ASN A 530 46.06 -13.36 -19.13
C ASN A 530 45.92 -11.92 -18.56
N SER A 531 45.03 -11.13 -19.16
CA SER A 531 44.57 -9.85 -18.59
C SER A 531 43.30 -10.09 -17.78
N PRO A 532 43.18 -9.59 -16.53
CA PRO A 532 41.97 -9.77 -15.74
C PRO A 532 40.80 -9.02 -16.40
N VAL A 533 39.75 -9.77 -16.76
CA VAL A 533 38.52 -9.20 -17.32
C VAL A 533 37.86 -8.32 -16.26
N ALA A 534 37.67 -7.04 -16.56
CA ALA A 534 37.09 -6.08 -15.62
C ALA A 534 35.64 -6.50 -15.27
N SER A 535 35.36 -6.70 -13.99
CA SER A 535 34.08 -7.22 -13.46
C SER A 535 32.94 -6.20 -13.44
N ARG A 536 32.93 -5.22 -14.37
CA ARG A 536 31.86 -4.24 -14.53
C ARG A 536 30.99 -4.62 -15.74
N PRO A 537 29.65 -4.59 -15.62
CA PRO A 537 28.78 -4.61 -16.78
C PRO A 537 29.15 -3.46 -17.73
N PRO A 538 29.10 -3.67 -19.07
CA PRO A 538 29.24 -2.56 -20.01
C PRO A 538 28.17 -1.49 -19.74
N THR A 539 28.58 -0.24 -19.58
CA THR A 539 27.65 0.90 -19.59
C THR A 539 26.89 0.92 -20.92
N PRO A 540 25.57 1.20 -20.96
CA PRO A 540 24.82 1.29 -22.21
C PRO A 540 25.47 2.24 -23.21
N LEU A 541 25.66 1.76 -24.45
CA LEU A 541 26.28 2.52 -25.55
C LEU A 541 25.21 2.94 -26.55
N GLY A 542 24.74 4.19 -26.44
CA GLY A 542 23.77 4.78 -27.36
C GLY A 542 22.94 5.90 -26.74
N PRO A 543 22.00 6.49 -27.50
CA PRO A 543 20.89 7.28 -26.97
C PRO A 543 20.15 6.55 -25.83
N VAL A 544 19.55 7.33 -24.93
CA VAL A 544 18.72 6.82 -23.82
C VAL A 544 17.39 6.27 -24.34
N ASP A 545 16.81 6.94 -25.33
CA ASP A 545 15.49 6.63 -25.89
C ASP A 545 15.47 5.32 -26.69
N ASP A 546 16.64 4.80 -27.07
CA ASP A 546 16.77 3.46 -27.64
C ASP A 546 16.56 2.35 -26.60
N GLU A 547 16.75 2.61 -25.31
CA GLU A 547 16.73 1.60 -24.24
C GLU A 547 15.32 1.21 -23.77
N TYR A 548 14.30 2.02 -24.08
CA TYR A 548 12.92 1.85 -23.61
C TYR A 548 11.88 2.07 -24.73
N ALA A 549 10.67 1.55 -24.55
CA ALA A 549 9.56 1.60 -25.51
C ALA A 549 8.22 1.79 -24.78
N LEU A 550 7.15 2.08 -25.52
CA LEU A 550 5.79 2.02 -25.02
C LEU A 550 5.26 0.58 -25.12
N MET A 551 4.94 -0.06 -23.98
CA MET A 551 4.41 -1.42 -23.86
C MET A 551 3.09 -1.43 -23.07
N THR A 552 2.11 -2.23 -23.49
CA THR A 552 0.90 -2.54 -22.68
C THR A 552 1.28 -3.29 -21.41
N ILE A 553 0.36 -3.36 -20.43
CA ILE A 553 0.58 -4.19 -19.24
C ILE A 553 0.69 -5.68 -19.61
N ASP A 554 -0.02 -6.14 -20.65
CA ASP A 554 0.12 -7.52 -21.17
C ASP A 554 1.54 -7.80 -21.69
N GLU A 555 2.08 -6.93 -22.56
CA GLU A 555 3.46 -7.01 -23.06
C GLU A 555 4.49 -6.98 -21.91
N VAL A 556 4.24 -6.21 -20.84
CA VAL A 556 5.12 -6.14 -19.66
C VAL A 556 4.99 -7.37 -18.75
N ILE A 557 3.81 -7.95 -18.60
CA ILE A 557 3.57 -9.05 -17.65
C ILE A 557 3.80 -10.42 -18.30
N ASN A 558 3.16 -10.66 -19.45
CA ASN A 558 3.17 -11.94 -20.16
C ASN A 558 4.26 -12.01 -21.24
N GLY A 559 4.70 -10.87 -21.76
CA GLY A 559 5.76 -10.75 -22.77
C GLY A 559 5.26 -10.25 -24.12
N SER A 560 6.14 -9.57 -24.87
CA SER A 560 5.84 -9.05 -26.19
C SER A 560 6.24 -10.02 -27.30
N SER A 561 5.36 -10.19 -28.28
CA SER A 561 5.64 -10.88 -29.54
C SER A 561 6.15 -9.96 -30.64
N GLU A 562 6.30 -8.65 -30.39
CA GLU A 562 6.81 -7.68 -31.36
C GLU A 562 8.35 -7.74 -31.48
N GLU A 563 8.85 -7.98 -32.70
CA GLU A 563 10.30 -8.06 -33.00
C GLU A 563 11.08 -6.77 -32.67
N GLU A 564 10.40 -5.61 -32.58
CA GLU A 564 11.02 -4.30 -32.32
C GLU A 564 11.64 -4.19 -30.92
N HIS A 565 11.10 -4.92 -29.94
CA HIS A 565 11.60 -4.85 -28.56
C HIS A 565 11.72 -6.21 -27.85
N GLY A 566 10.98 -7.25 -28.24
CA GLY A 566 11.21 -8.64 -27.83
C GLY A 566 11.32 -8.87 -26.31
N PHE A 567 10.61 -8.08 -25.51
CA PHE A 567 10.69 -8.16 -24.04
C PHE A 567 9.98 -9.45 -23.55
N PRO A 568 10.61 -10.32 -22.75
CA PRO A 568 10.08 -11.65 -22.45
C PRO A 568 8.91 -11.67 -21.45
N GLY A 569 8.56 -10.54 -20.84
CA GLY A 569 7.54 -10.48 -19.79
C GLY A 569 8.11 -10.72 -18.39
N LEU A 570 7.52 -10.06 -17.38
CA LEU A 570 7.92 -10.18 -15.98
C LEU A 570 7.60 -11.58 -15.39
N ILE A 571 6.51 -12.23 -15.80
CA ILE A 571 6.17 -13.57 -15.30
C ILE A 571 7.10 -14.64 -15.89
N PRO A 572 7.40 -14.70 -17.21
CA PRO A 572 8.44 -15.60 -17.73
C PRO A 572 9.85 -15.38 -17.13
N ILE A 573 10.18 -14.15 -16.69
CA ILE A 573 11.39 -13.88 -15.90
C ILE A 573 11.30 -14.53 -14.50
N VAL A 574 10.15 -14.46 -13.83
CA VAL A 574 9.91 -15.11 -12.53
C VAL A 574 9.90 -16.64 -12.63
N GLU A 575 9.28 -17.20 -13.66
CA GLU A 575 9.30 -18.65 -13.95
C GLU A 575 10.73 -19.12 -14.20
N SER A 576 11.49 -18.42 -15.05
CA SER A 576 12.90 -18.71 -15.26
C SER A 576 13.75 -18.61 -13.99
N TYR A 577 13.38 -17.74 -13.03
CA TYR A 577 14.02 -17.69 -11.71
C TYR A 577 13.63 -18.91 -10.86
N LEU A 578 12.35 -19.24 -10.77
CA LEU A 578 11.84 -20.41 -10.02
C LEU A 578 12.45 -21.73 -10.53
N ASP A 579 12.59 -21.89 -11.84
CA ASP A 579 13.17 -23.08 -12.46
C ASP A 579 14.71 -23.13 -12.31
N SER A 580 15.35 -22.01 -11.97
CA SER A 580 16.80 -21.93 -11.68
C SER A 580 17.16 -22.31 -10.24
N VAL A 581 16.17 -22.48 -9.36
CA VAL A 581 16.35 -22.80 -7.94
C VAL A 581 15.54 -24.04 -7.53
N ASN A 582 15.93 -24.69 -6.43
CA ASN A 582 15.33 -25.95 -6.00
C ASN A 582 14.03 -25.74 -5.21
N VAL A 583 12.94 -25.38 -5.90
CA VAL A 583 11.57 -25.36 -5.36
C VAL A 583 10.94 -26.76 -5.47
N ASP A 584 10.21 -27.21 -4.43
CA ASP A 584 9.46 -28.46 -4.56
C ASP A 584 8.22 -28.30 -5.45
N VAL A 585 7.82 -29.38 -6.13
CA VAL A 585 6.75 -29.34 -7.16
C VAL A 585 5.42 -28.82 -6.61
N ARG A 586 5.07 -29.13 -5.35
CA ARG A 586 3.83 -28.63 -4.76
C ARG A 586 3.93 -27.12 -4.58
N THR A 587 5.00 -26.64 -3.96
CA THR A 587 5.24 -25.20 -3.76
C THR A 587 5.28 -24.44 -5.10
N ARG A 588 5.85 -25.04 -6.15
CA ARG A 588 5.89 -24.49 -7.52
C ARG A 588 4.47 -24.29 -8.10
N CYS A 589 3.59 -25.28 -8.00
CA CYS A 589 2.23 -25.21 -8.56
C CYS A 589 1.27 -24.28 -7.79
N GLU A 590 1.42 -24.17 -6.46
CA GLU A 590 0.65 -23.22 -5.66
C GLU A 590 1.08 -21.77 -6.04
N ILE A 591 2.37 -21.55 -6.32
CA ILE A 591 2.89 -20.27 -6.87
C ILE A 591 2.36 -20.01 -8.30
N ASP A 592 2.31 -21.00 -9.19
CA ASP A 592 1.71 -20.84 -10.53
C ASP A 592 0.27 -20.33 -10.45
N THR A 593 -0.51 -20.79 -9.46
CA THR A 593 -1.89 -20.34 -9.24
C THR A 593 -2.00 -18.85 -8.91
N TYR A 594 -1.00 -18.28 -8.21
CA TYR A 594 -0.90 -16.84 -8.00
C TYR A 594 -0.43 -16.10 -9.27
N LEU A 595 0.50 -16.68 -10.04
CA LEU A 595 1.00 -16.07 -11.28
C LEU A 595 -0.09 -16.02 -12.35
N ASP A 596 -0.90 -17.06 -12.51
CA ASP A 596 -1.99 -17.13 -13.49
C ASP A 596 -3.07 -16.06 -13.27
N LEU A 597 -3.39 -15.70 -12.02
CA LEU A 597 -4.26 -14.55 -11.72
C LEU A 597 -3.72 -13.27 -12.35
N ILE A 598 -2.42 -13.05 -12.27
CA ILE A 598 -1.73 -11.85 -12.75
C ILE A 598 -1.58 -11.90 -14.28
N ARG A 599 -1.26 -13.08 -14.84
CA ARG A 599 -1.28 -13.34 -16.30
C ARG A 599 -2.63 -12.98 -16.91
N GLN A 600 -3.72 -13.49 -16.33
CA GLN A 600 -5.08 -13.32 -16.85
C GLN A 600 -5.64 -11.90 -16.63
N ARG A 601 -5.18 -11.16 -15.61
CA ARG A 601 -5.53 -9.75 -15.42
C ARG A 601 -4.82 -8.83 -16.42
N ALA A 602 -3.55 -9.09 -16.72
CA ALA A 602 -2.79 -8.30 -17.68
C ALA A 602 -3.32 -8.44 -19.12
N SER A 603 -3.72 -9.67 -19.50
CA SER A 603 -4.32 -9.96 -20.82
C SER A 603 -5.81 -9.63 -20.93
N GLY A 604 -6.47 -9.28 -19.82
CA GLY A 604 -7.91 -8.97 -19.78
C GLY A 604 -8.85 -10.18 -19.88
N GLU A 605 -8.34 -11.41 -19.77
CA GLU A 605 -9.18 -12.60 -19.56
C GLU A 605 -9.97 -12.46 -18.25
N LEU A 606 -9.30 -11.99 -17.21
CA LEU A 606 -9.91 -11.52 -15.96
C LEU A 606 -9.87 -9.99 -15.88
N TRP A 607 -10.78 -9.46 -15.07
CA TRP A 607 -10.95 -8.03 -14.82
C TRP A 607 -10.24 -7.61 -13.54
N THR A 608 -9.83 -6.34 -13.51
CA THR A 608 -9.43 -5.66 -12.28
C THR A 608 -10.63 -5.45 -11.35
N ALA A 609 -10.39 -5.25 -10.06
CA ALA A 609 -11.45 -4.99 -9.09
C ALA A 609 -12.27 -3.72 -9.44
N ALA A 610 -11.63 -2.71 -10.04
CA ALA A 610 -12.31 -1.51 -10.53
C ALA A 610 -13.27 -1.82 -11.68
N ARG A 611 -12.82 -2.58 -12.69
CA ARG A 611 -13.68 -2.97 -13.81
C ARG A 611 -14.83 -3.87 -13.36
N TRP A 612 -14.58 -4.84 -12.47
CA TRP A 612 -15.65 -5.67 -11.89
C TRP A 612 -16.67 -4.82 -11.11
N THR A 613 -16.21 -3.90 -10.27
CA THR A 613 -17.09 -3.00 -9.49
C THR A 613 -17.93 -2.09 -10.40
N ARG A 614 -17.31 -1.53 -11.46
CA ARG A 614 -18.01 -0.73 -12.48
C ARG A 614 -19.08 -1.55 -13.22
N GLU A 615 -18.78 -2.80 -13.55
CA GLU A 615 -19.71 -3.74 -14.18
C GLU A 615 -20.81 -4.23 -13.22
N PHE A 616 -20.52 -4.37 -11.93
CA PHE A 616 -21.52 -4.64 -10.88
C PHE A 616 -22.56 -3.51 -10.83
N VAL A 617 -22.11 -2.25 -10.74
CA VAL A 617 -22.99 -1.06 -10.81
C VAL A 617 -23.79 -1.05 -12.11
N ARG A 618 -23.14 -1.29 -13.26
CA ARG A 618 -23.78 -1.28 -14.59
C ARG A 618 -24.89 -2.33 -14.77
N ALA A 619 -24.76 -3.46 -14.07
CA ALA A 619 -25.73 -4.57 -14.06
C ALA A 619 -26.83 -4.43 -12.98
N HIS A 620 -26.67 -3.54 -12.01
CA HIS A 620 -27.56 -3.44 -10.86
C HIS A 620 -28.95 -2.85 -11.24
N PRO A 621 -30.09 -3.45 -10.84
CA PRO A 621 -31.42 -3.01 -11.26
C PRO A 621 -31.79 -1.56 -10.89
N ALA A 622 -31.19 -1.02 -9.83
CA ALA A 622 -31.41 0.35 -9.37
C ALA A 622 -30.48 1.40 -10.02
N TYR A 623 -29.63 1.02 -10.98
CA TYR A 623 -28.69 1.94 -11.64
C TYR A 623 -29.31 2.57 -12.90
N ALA A 624 -29.43 3.90 -12.92
CA ALA A 624 -30.20 4.64 -13.93
C ALA A 624 -29.37 5.09 -15.15
N ARG A 625 -28.14 4.57 -15.33
CA ARG A 625 -27.16 5.01 -16.37
C ARG A 625 -26.81 6.50 -16.29
N ASP A 626 -26.83 7.04 -15.08
CA ASP A 626 -26.59 8.44 -14.74
C ASP A 626 -25.27 8.66 -13.97
N SER A 627 -24.49 7.58 -13.79
CA SER A 627 -23.29 7.48 -12.94
C SER A 627 -23.54 7.57 -11.43
N VAL A 628 -24.78 7.48 -10.93
CA VAL A 628 -25.10 7.53 -9.50
C VAL A 628 -25.05 6.15 -8.83
N VAL A 629 -24.39 6.06 -7.67
CA VAL A 629 -24.31 4.88 -6.81
C VAL A 629 -25.23 5.08 -5.60
N SER A 630 -26.48 4.63 -5.73
CA SER A 630 -27.51 4.66 -4.69
C SER A 630 -27.20 3.73 -3.51
N ASP A 631 -27.92 3.89 -2.40
CA ASP A 631 -27.71 3.09 -1.17
C ASP A 631 -27.89 1.60 -1.42
N ALA A 632 -28.87 1.20 -2.23
CA ALA A 632 -29.06 -0.18 -2.66
C ALA A 632 -27.85 -0.72 -3.45
N ILE A 633 -27.30 0.06 -4.39
CA ILE A 633 -26.11 -0.36 -5.16
C ILE A 633 -24.91 -0.54 -4.23
N ALA A 634 -24.70 0.39 -3.30
CA ALA A 634 -23.59 0.33 -2.35
C ALA A 634 -23.72 -0.84 -1.35
N ARG A 635 -24.92 -1.05 -0.81
CA ARG A 635 -25.27 -2.17 0.08
C ARG A 635 -25.01 -3.51 -0.60
N ASP A 636 -25.53 -3.70 -1.81
CA ASP A 636 -25.47 -4.98 -2.49
C ASP A 636 -24.05 -5.29 -2.99
N LEU A 637 -23.28 -4.24 -3.36
CA LEU A 637 -21.84 -4.35 -3.65
C LEU A 637 -21.03 -4.77 -2.42
N VAL A 638 -21.24 -4.12 -1.27
CA VAL A 638 -20.52 -4.48 -0.03
C VAL A 638 -20.95 -5.84 0.49
N GLY A 639 -22.24 -6.19 0.41
CA GLY A 639 -22.75 -7.53 0.71
C GLY A 639 -22.09 -8.61 -0.16
N ALA A 640 -21.91 -8.35 -1.47
CA ALA A 640 -21.17 -9.24 -2.35
C ALA A 640 -19.69 -9.41 -1.92
N VAL A 641 -19.01 -8.33 -1.52
CA VAL A 641 -17.63 -8.38 -0.99
C VAL A 641 -17.55 -9.15 0.33
N ILE A 642 -18.54 -9.00 1.22
CA ILE A 642 -18.65 -9.77 2.47
C ILE A 642 -18.85 -11.26 2.16
N HIS A 643 -19.82 -11.62 1.32
CA HIS A 643 -20.09 -13.02 0.96
C HIS A 643 -18.89 -13.70 0.26
N VAL A 644 -18.15 -12.98 -0.58
CA VAL A 644 -16.88 -13.46 -1.15
C VAL A 644 -15.85 -13.70 -0.03
N SER A 645 -15.66 -12.73 0.86
CA SER A 645 -14.73 -12.84 2.00
C SER A 645 -15.07 -14.01 2.93
N GLU A 646 -16.35 -14.24 3.25
CA GLU A 646 -16.80 -15.34 4.11
C GLU A 646 -16.59 -16.71 3.44
N ARG A 647 -16.83 -16.83 2.14
CA ARG A 647 -16.56 -18.07 1.37
C ARG A 647 -15.07 -18.39 1.28
N GLU A 648 -14.21 -17.38 1.30
CA GLU A 648 -12.76 -17.54 1.37
C GLU A 648 -12.29 -18.02 2.75
N GLN A 649 -12.82 -17.42 3.81
CA GLN A 649 -12.53 -17.76 5.21
C GLN A 649 -13.01 -19.18 5.55
N ALA A 650 -14.16 -19.60 4.99
CA ALA A 650 -14.67 -20.96 5.09
C ALA A 650 -13.92 -21.99 4.21
N GLY A 651 -12.97 -21.56 3.36
CA GLY A 651 -12.24 -22.43 2.43
C GLY A 651 -13.12 -23.09 1.35
N CYS A 652 -14.36 -22.61 1.15
CA CYS A 652 -15.33 -23.23 0.24
C CYS A 652 -15.11 -22.89 -1.23
N GLY A 653 -14.33 -21.85 -1.53
CA GLY A 653 -14.16 -21.32 -2.87
C GLY A 653 -15.41 -20.61 -3.41
N TRP A 654 -15.34 -20.22 -4.69
CA TRP A 654 -16.25 -19.23 -5.28
C TRP A 654 -17.53 -19.81 -5.91
N ALA A 655 -17.55 -21.12 -6.17
CA ALA A 655 -18.73 -21.78 -6.77
C ALA A 655 -19.96 -21.65 -5.85
N GLY A 656 -21.15 -21.43 -6.44
CA GLY A 656 -22.39 -21.22 -5.68
C GLY A 656 -22.62 -19.79 -5.20
N LEU A 657 -21.70 -18.85 -5.44
CA LEU A 657 -21.97 -17.39 -5.35
C LEU A 657 -22.66 -16.87 -6.63
N ASP A 658 -23.61 -17.63 -7.17
CA ASP A 658 -24.21 -17.37 -8.48
C ASP A 658 -25.06 -16.09 -8.53
N GLY A 659 -25.40 -15.54 -7.35
CA GLY A 659 -26.02 -14.22 -7.20
C GLY A 659 -25.05 -13.03 -7.30
N VAL A 660 -23.72 -13.25 -7.35
CA VAL A 660 -22.73 -12.18 -7.47
C VAL A 660 -22.40 -11.94 -8.96
N PRO A 661 -22.79 -10.80 -9.57
CA PRO A 661 -22.59 -10.56 -10.99
C PRO A 661 -21.13 -10.66 -11.41
N ASN A 662 -20.87 -11.39 -12.50
CA ASN A 662 -19.57 -11.51 -13.14
C ASN A 662 -18.40 -11.96 -12.23
N LEU A 663 -18.65 -12.64 -11.09
CA LEU A 663 -17.58 -13.04 -10.15
C LEU A 663 -16.49 -13.90 -10.81
N GLY A 664 -16.88 -14.80 -11.72
CA GLY A 664 -15.95 -15.61 -12.52
C GLY A 664 -15.07 -14.81 -13.50
N LYS A 665 -15.35 -13.52 -13.72
CA LYS A 665 -14.46 -12.57 -14.42
C LYS A 665 -13.54 -11.80 -13.48
N LEU A 666 -13.78 -11.76 -12.17
CA LEU A 666 -12.84 -11.19 -11.20
C LEU A 666 -11.83 -12.24 -10.70
N LEU A 667 -12.31 -13.44 -10.37
CA LEU A 667 -11.58 -14.47 -9.62
C LEU A 667 -11.36 -15.79 -10.38
N GLY A 668 -11.76 -15.86 -11.66
CA GLY A 668 -11.54 -17.02 -12.52
C GLY A 668 -12.07 -18.34 -11.96
N ARG A 669 -11.22 -19.36 -11.96
CA ARG A 669 -11.53 -20.71 -11.42
C ARG A 669 -10.50 -21.25 -10.43
N PHE A 670 -9.59 -20.40 -9.93
CA PHE A 670 -8.49 -20.80 -9.03
C PHE A 670 -8.95 -21.50 -7.75
N ARG A 671 -10.22 -21.30 -7.34
CA ARG A 671 -10.85 -21.91 -6.16
C ARG A 671 -12.14 -22.65 -6.50
N GLY A 672 -12.05 -23.59 -7.42
CA GLY A 672 -13.03 -24.67 -7.54
C GLY A 672 -12.98 -25.56 -6.29
N GLY A 673 -13.94 -25.38 -5.37
CA GLY A 673 -13.94 -26.05 -4.07
C GLY A 673 -14.01 -27.58 -4.15
N CYS A 674 -13.54 -28.26 -3.10
CA CYS A 674 -13.52 -29.73 -2.99
C CYS A 674 -14.94 -30.32 -3.03
N GLY A 675 -15.42 -30.68 -4.22
CA GLY A 675 -16.79 -31.17 -4.46
C GLY A 675 -16.94 -32.04 -5.71
N GLY A 676 -15.90 -32.75 -6.13
CA GLY A 676 -15.92 -33.57 -7.35
C GLY A 676 -14.74 -34.51 -7.49
N ALA A 677 -14.80 -35.68 -6.88
CA ALA A 677 -13.91 -36.78 -7.22
C ALA A 677 -14.38 -37.45 -8.52
N GLY A 678 -13.49 -37.64 -9.49
CA GLY A 678 -13.77 -38.40 -10.72
C GLY A 678 -14.41 -37.59 -11.85
N GLY A 679 -13.67 -36.64 -12.42
CA GLY A 679 -13.90 -36.14 -13.78
C GLY A 679 -12.81 -36.67 -14.71
N GLU A 680 -13.11 -37.68 -15.53
CA GLU A 680 -12.12 -38.23 -16.47
C GLU A 680 -11.70 -37.21 -17.51
N SER A 681 -10.41 -36.87 -17.56
CA SER A 681 -9.79 -36.29 -18.74
C SER A 681 -9.68 -37.38 -19.82
N GLN A 682 -10.75 -37.59 -20.60
CA GLN A 682 -10.74 -38.51 -21.74
C GLN A 682 -9.87 -37.98 -22.89
N SER A 683 -8.56 -38.08 -22.71
CA SER A 683 -7.56 -38.06 -23.77
C SER A 683 -7.74 -39.31 -24.63
N GLN A 684 -8.58 -39.23 -25.66
CA GLN A 684 -8.71 -40.29 -26.66
C GLN A 684 -7.46 -40.35 -27.56
N SER A 685 -6.39 -40.95 -27.04
CA SER A 685 -5.29 -41.49 -27.84
C SER A 685 -5.76 -42.74 -28.57
N GLN A 686 -6.14 -42.59 -29.85
CA GLN A 686 -6.28 -43.73 -30.76
C GLN A 686 -5.00 -43.89 -31.58
N SER A 687 -4.31 -45.00 -31.39
CA SER A 687 -3.14 -45.39 -32.18
C SER A 687 -3.46 -46.55 -33.11
N GLN A 688 -3.18 -46.33 -34.40
CA GLN A 688 -2.91 -47.34 -35.44
C GLN A 688 -4.03 -48.33 -35.81
N SER A 689 -4.56 -48.13 -37.01
CA SER A 689 -4.35 -49.10 -38.10
C SER A 689 -4.26 -48.34 -39.42
N ALA A 690 -3.55 -48.88 -40.41
CA ALA A 690 -3.36 -48.25 -41.72
C ALA A 690 -4.26 -48.90 -42.77
N ASP A 691 -4.74 -48.12 -43.74
CA ASP A 691 -4.80 -48.62 -45.12
C ASP A 691 -4.79 -47.51 -46.20
N THR A 692 -4.53 -47.96 -47.42
CA THR A 692 -4.18 -47.25 -48.68
C THR A 692 -5.07 -46.11 -49.21
N ALA A 693 -4.44 -45.25 -50.05
CA ALA A 693 -5.00 -44.57 -51.25
C ALA A 693 -6.07 -43.45 -51.08
N ASP A 694 -6.29 -42.51 -52.00
CA ASP A 694 -5.49 -41.86 -53.08
C ASP A 694 -6.23 -40.56 -53.54
N ASP A 695 -5.65 -39.81 -54.47
CA ASP A 695 -6.24 -38.84 -55.42
C ASP A 695 -6.84 -37.48 -54.96
N ARG A 696 -5.97 -36.47 -55.04
CA ARG A 696 -6.18 -35.20 -55.80
C ARG A 696 -7.45 -34.32 -55.58
N SER A 697 -7.15 -33.20 -54.90
CA SER A 697 -7.00 -31.86 -55.53
C SER A 697 -8.16 -30.84 -55.61
N LYS A 698 -7.75 -29.59 -55.89
CA LYS A 698 -8.52 -28.43 -56.44
C LYS A 698 -9.46 -27.73 -55.44
N LYS A 699 -9.15 -26.47 -55.06
CA LYS A 699 -9.52 -25.19 -55.74
C LYS A 699 -11.01 -24.82 -55.50
N ARG A 700 -11.39 -23.55 -55.26
CA ARG A 700 -10.69 -22.27 -54.94
C ARG A 700 -11.80 -21.21 -54.74
N ARG A 701 -11.51 -20.12 -54.01
CA ARG A 701 -12.13 -18.76 -54.16
C ARG A 701 -13.63 -18.58 -53.80
N ILE A 702 -14.16 -17.36 -53.55
CA ILE A 702 -13.66 -16.11 -52.91
C ILE A 702 -14.85 -15.13 -52.72
N HIS A 703 -14.79 -14.19 -51.76
CA HIS A 703 -15.68 -12.99 -51.58
C HIS A 703 -17.20 -13.23 -51.33
N ALA A 704 -18.00 -12.23 -50.87
CA ALA A 704 -17.77 -11.14 -49.90
C ALA A 704 -19.08 -10.38 -49.56
N ALA A 705 -19.17 -9.91 -48.30
CA ALA A 705 -19.76 -8.64 -47.84
C ALA A 705 -21.27 -8.28 -48.00
N ALA A 706 -21.66 -7.33 -47.12
CA ALA A 706 -22.79 -6.39 -47.16
C ALA A 706 -24.18 -6.78 -46.59
N ALA A 707 -24.74 -5.80 -45.87
CA ALA A 707 -26.11 -5.66 -45.33
C ALA A 707 -26.74 -4.39 -46.00
N PRO A 708 -27.79 -3.66 -45.51
CA PRO A 708 -28.60 -3.80 -44.29
C PRO A 708 -30.13 -3.47 -44.41
N LEU A 709 -30.80 -3.32 -43.24
CA LEU A 709 -32.05 -2.57 -42.95
C LEU A 709 -33.42 -3.02 -43.53
N TYR A 710 -34.46 -3.02 -42.67
CA TYR A 710 -35.68 -2.20 -42.84
C TYR A 710 -36.49 -2.10 -41.50
N GLN A 711 -37.59 -1.32 -41.47
CA GLN A 711 -38.22 -0.77 -40.24
C GLN A 711 -39.69 -1.17 -39.97
N ASN A 712 -40.08 -1.08 -38.68
CA ASN A 712 -41.34 -0.56 -38.07
C ASN A 712 -42.76 -0.97 -38.54
N ARG A 713 -43.65 -1.23 -37.54
CA ARG A 713 -45.04 -0.70 -37.34
C ARG A 713 -45.59 -1.24 -35.99
N THR A 714 -45.98 -0.45 -34.96
CA THR A 714 -47.21 0.36 -34.71
C THR A 714 -48.54 -0.41 -34.66
N VAL A 715 -49.53 -0.20 -33.77
CA VAL A 715 -49.65 0.50 -32.44
C VAL A 715 -51.09 0.24 -31.86
N ARG A 716 -51.44 0.74 -30.64
CA ARG A 716 -52.78 0.75 -29.92
C ARG A 716 -53.20 -0.54 -29.19
N GLN A 717 -54.08 -0.51 -28.15
CA GLN A 717 -54.34 0.42 -27.02
C GLN A 717 -55.50 -0.11 -26.11
N GLY A 718 -55.41 0.06 -24.78
CA GLY A 718 -56.56 0.28 -23.88
C GLY A 718 -57.25 -0.94 -23.21
N GLY A 719 -57.83 -0.73 -22.00
CA GLY A 719 -58.91 -1.60 -21.47
C GLY A 719 -58.77 -2.18 -20.06
N SER A 720 -58.78 -1.33 -19.04
CA SER A 720 -58.94 -1.60 -17.58
C SER A 720 -59.91 -2.71 -17.10
N ASN A 721 -59.63 -3.21 -15.87
CA ASN A 721 -60.54 -3.76 -14.82
C ASN A 721 -60.49 -5.29 -14.49
N SER A 722 -60.26 -5.54 -13.20
CA SER A 722 -60.44 -6.77 -12.40
C SER A 722 -61.94 -7.00 -12.03
N PRO A 723 -62.37 -8.01 -11.23
CA PRO A 723 -61.61 -9.02 -10.46
C PRO A 723 -62.18 -10.47 -10.41
N SER A 724 -61.46 -11.35 -9.68
CA SER A 724 -61.91 -12.65 -9.10
C SER A 724 -62.10 -13.84 -10.09
N SER A 725 -61.98 -15.13 -9.71
CA SER A 725 -62.12 -15.75 -8.38
C SER A 725 -61.52 -17.18 -8.24
N LEU A 726 -61.30 -17.59 -6.97
CA LEU A 726 -61.50 -18.94 -6.38
C LEU A 726 -60.58 -20.18 -6.64
N LYS A 727 -60.27 -20.86 -5.51
CA LYS A 727 -59.72 -22.23 -5.30
C LYS A 727 -58.23 -22.41 -5.66
N GLY A 728 -57.36 -23.05 -4.85
CA GLY A 728 -57.48 -23.76 -3.55
C GLY A 728 -56.75 -25.12 -3.62
N GLY A 729 -56.14 -25.70 -2.58
CA GLY A 729 -55.94 -25.33 -1.16
C GLY A 729 -55.23 -26.49 -0.40
N ARG A 730 -55.15 -26.41 0.95
CA ARG A 730 -54.35 -27.27 1.88
C ARG A 730 -52.83 -26.96 1.83
N ALA A 731 -52.07 -26.68 2.90
CA ALA A 731 -52.17 -26.87 4.36
C ALA A 731 -51.62 -28.20 4.92
N ALA A 732 -50.52 -28.08 5.66
CA ALA A 732 -50.06 -28.94 6.75
C ALA A 732 -49.35 -28.02 7.78
N ALA A 733 -49.46 -28.33 9.07
CA ALA A 733 -48.87 -27.51 10.14
C ALA A 733 -48.41 -28.39 11.31
N CYS A 734 -47.34 -27.99 11.99
CA CYS A 734 -46.89 -28.58 13.26
C CYS A 734 -46.45 -27.48 14.24
N SER A 735 -47.20 -27.37 15.34
CA SER A 735 -46.78 -26.79 16.62
C SER A 735 -46.69 -27.94 17.64
N ALA A 736 -46.15 -27.81 18.85
CA ALA A 736 -45.56 -26.67 19.56
C ALA A 736 -44.21 -27.13 20.22
N ILE A 737 -43.57 -26.46 21.17
CA ILE A 737 -44.03 -26.15 22.54
C ILE A 737 -43.30 -24.89 23.06
N ARG A 738 -43.95 -24.16 23.96
CA ARG A 738 -43.46 -22.92 24.59
C ARG A 738 -43.38 -23.15 26.11
N LEU A 739 -42.34 -22.63 26.76
CA LEU A 739 -42.22 -22.64 28.23
C LEU A 739 -42.00 -21.21 28.72
N VAL A 740 -42.68 -20.82 29.80
CA VAL A 740 -42.81 -19.43 30.26
C VAL A 740 -42.57 -19.37 31.76
N ILE A 741 -41.71 -18.46 32.21
CA ILE A 741 -41.56 -18.08 33.62
C ILE A 741 -41.40 -16.56 33.74
N ARG A 742 -42.22 -15.95 34.61
CA ARG A 742 -42.06 -14.63 35.27
C ARG A 742 -42.52 -14.81 36.73
N PRO A 743 -41.90 -14.11 37.69
CA PRO A 743 -42.54 -12.93 38.34
C PRO A 743 -41.86 -11.62 37.88
N GLN A 744 -42.38 -10.37 38.02
CA GLN A 744 -43.09 -9.68 39.11
C GLN A 744 -42.23 -9.44 40.38
N GLU A 745 -42.22 -8.27 41.04
CA GLU A 745 -42.72 -6.91 40.71
C GLU A 745 -42.16 -5.93 41.78
N GLU A 746 -41.96 -4.64 41.47
CA GLU A 746 -42.23 -3.50 42.39
C GLU A 746 -41.92 -2.14 41.73
N GLU A 747 -42.72 -1.11 42.05
CA GLU A 747 -42.56 0.28 41.61
C GLU A 747 -42.14 1.19 42.77
N VAL A 748 -41.21 2.14 42.56
CA VAL A 748 -41.19 3.41 43.31
C VAL A 748 -40.73 4.56 42.39
N GLU A 749 -41.64 5.48 42.07
CA GLU A 749 -41.29 6.85 41.70
C GLU A 749 -41.36 7.73 42.97
N PRO A 750 -40.56 8.80 43.11
CA PRO A 750 -41.14 10.11 42.77
C PRO A 750 -40.17 11.21 42.26
N ARG A 751 -40.71 12.08 41.40
CA ARG A 751 -40.59 13.57 41.40
C ARG A 751 -39.28 14.26 41.85
N GLY A 752 -38.82 15.26 41.08
CA GLY A 752 -38.33 16.51 41.72
C GLY A 752 -37.41 17.47 40.95
N GLU A 753 -38.01 18.55 40.41
CA GLU A 753 -37.42 19.91 40.32
C GLU A 753 -36.19 20.21 39.44
N LYS A 754 -35.82 21.51 39.41
CA LYS A 754 -34.87 22.17 38.49
C LYS A 754 -33.83 22.94 39.31
N MET A 755 -32.56 22.97 38.90
CA MET A 755 -31.79 24.21 38.61
C MET A 755 -30.26 24.00 38.47
N ASN A 756 -29.73 24.48 37.34
CA ASN A 756 -28.73 25.56 37.23
C ASN A 756 -27.62 25.77 38.30
N GLN A 757 -26.40 26.03 37.80
CA GLN A 757 -25.27 26.77 38.42
C GLN A 757 -24.36 26.14 39.50
N LYS A 758 -23.14 25.79 39.07
CA LYS A 758 -21.88 26.55 39.31
C LYS A 758 -21.30 26.69 40.75
N ALA A 759 -20.28 25.86 41.00
CA ALA A 759 -19.02 26.15 41.72
C ALA A 759 -18.96 26.33 43.26
N VAL A 760 -18.26 25.38 43.90
CA VAL A 760 -17.48 25.49 45.16
C VAL A 760 -16.23 24.61 44.97
N ALA A 761 -14.95 24.95 45.20
CA ALA A 761 -14.21 26.05 45.86
C ALA A 761 -13.71 25.77 47.30
N ASP A 762 -12.41 25.46 47.42
CA ASP A 762 -11.56 25.64 48.61
C ASP A 762 -10.13 25.99 48.13
N ARG A 763 -9.23 26.72 48.77
CA ARG A 763 -9.10 27.63 49.94
C ARG A 763 -7.71 27.37 50.55
N ILE A 764 -6.76 28.28 50.32
CA ILE A 764 -6.20 29.24 51.31
C ILE A 764 -5.05 28.68 52.18
N VAL A 765 -3.85 29.25 51.97
CA VAL A 765 -2.96 29.79 53.02
C VAL A 765 -2.30 31.08 52.47
N GLN A 766 -1.96 32.04 53.34
CA GLN A 766 -1.35 33.36 53.02
C GLN A 766 0.19 33.30 53.15
N GLY A 767 1.02 34.22 52.62
CA GLY A 767 0.78 35.41 51.80
C GLY A 767 1.85 36.52 52.04
N LEU A 768 2.12 37.36 51.01
CA LEU A 768 3.03 38.54 51.04
C LEU A 768 4.55 38.20 51.17
N THR A 769 5.55 39.01 50.77
CA THR A 769 5.64 40.46 50.44
C THR A 769 6.58 40.80 49.27
N SER A 770 6.27 41.89 48.54
CA SER A 770 7.15 42.89 47.86
C SER A 770 8.56 42.56 47.27
N GLN A 771 8.76 43.00 46.02
CA GLN A 771 10.05 43.40 45.40
C GLN A 771 10.67 44.67 46.08
N PRO A 772 11.97 45.06 45.91
CA PRO A 772 12.68 45.16 44.61
C PRO A 772 14.22 44.91 44.53
N GLN A 773 14.69 45.01 43.27
CA GLN A 773 16.03 45.27 42.67
C GLN A 773 17.13 46.07 43.46
N PRO A 774 18.40 46.21 42.96
CA PRO A 774 19.20 45.44 41.94
C PRO A 774 20.73 45.26 42.25
N ARG A 775 21.50 44.72 41.25
CA ARG A 775 22.97 44.78 40.99
C ARG A 775 23.88 43.69 41.61
N GLY A 776 24.92 43.27 40.86
CA GLY A 776 26.12 42.63 41.44
C GLY A 776 26.93 41.67 40.54
N ALA A 777 28.01 42.18 39.93
CA ALA A 777 29.11 41.54 39.19
C ALA A 777 29.50 40.03 39.35
N GLN A 778 29.99 39.48 38.22
CA GLN A 778 30.94 38.36 38.01
C GLN A 778 32.37 38.63 38.59
N PRO A 779 33.38 37.71 38.50
CA PRO A 779 33.41 36.22 38.48
C PRO A 779 34.53 35.65 39.43
N ILE A 780 35.37 34.69 38.96
CA ILE A 780 36.54 34.00 39.57
C ILE A 780 36.19 32.67 40.28
N GLY A 781 36.89 31.53 40.10
CA GLY A 781 37.95 31.23 39.11
C GLY A 781 38.78 29.95 39.40
N ASP A 782 39.33 29.36 38.33
CA ASP A 782 40.54 28.52 38.21
C ASP A 782 40.82 27.21 39.02
N ARG A 783 40.98 26.13 38.24
CA ARG A 783 42.13 25.16 38.19
C ARG A 783 42.33 24.01 39.21
N CYS A 784 42.11 22.81 38.66
CA CYS A 784 43.14 21.76 38.40
C CYS A 784 43.75 20.83 39.49
N LEU A 785 43.93 19.57 39.01
CA LEU A 785 45.09 18.66 39.12
C LEU A 785 45.15 17.52 40.18
N SER A 786 45.74 16.41 39.70
CA SER A 786 46.26 15.22 40.43
C SER A 786 45.24 14.22 41.00
N ARG A 787 45.59 12.96 41.29
CA ARG A 787 46.25 11.88 40.48
C ARG A 787 46.21 10.55 41.28
N ARG A 788 46.01 9.42 40.58
CA ARG A 788 46.56 8.05 40.86
C ARG A 788 46.02 7.15 42.02
N ARG A 789 45.75 5.88 41.64
CA ARG A 789 46.08 4.59 42.32
C ARG A 789 45.28 4.17 43.57
N GLU A 790 45.19 2.91 44.04
CA GLU A 790 45.45 1.49 43.64
C GLU A 790 44.76 0.60 44.74
N LEU A 791 44.47 -0.72 44.69
CA LEU A 791 44.72 -1.89 43.80
C LEU A 791 43.61 -2.99 44.02
N ASP A 792 43.94 -4.29 43.89
CA ASP A 792 43.22 -5.54 44.25
C ASP A 792 41.96 -5.98 43.44
N ARG A 793 41.73 -7.25 43.05
CA ARG A 793 42.51 -8.53 42.94
C ARG A 793 41.77 -9.43 41.90
N ILE A 794 42.36 -9.99 40.84
CA ILE A 794 43.28 -11.15 40.71
C ILE A 794 42.67 -12.53 41.07
N ASP A 795 42.29 -13.30 40.05
CA ASP A 795 42.85 -14.63 39.65
C ASP A 795 42.19 -15.10 38.33
N MET A 796 42.88 -15.20 37.18
CA MET A 796 43.82 -16.24 36.70
C MET A 796 43.22 -17.59 36.25
N ARG A 797 43.27 -17.85 34.93
CA ARG A 797 43.93 -19.02 34.31
C ARG A 797 44.22 -18.77 32.81
N ILE A 798 45.08 -19.60 32.21
CA ILE A 798 45.85 -19.31 30.98
C ILE A 798 45.72 -20.49 29.98
N VAL A 799 46.15 -20.27 28.72
CA VAL A 799 46.46 -21.24 27.62
C VAL A 799 45.30 -21.44 26.62
N SER A 800 45.50 -21.45 25.29
CA SER A 800 46.71 -21.38 24.44
C SER A 800 46.66 -20.31 23.32
N GLN A 801 47.83 -19.96 22.78
CA GLN A 801 47.96 -19.31 21.47
C GLN A 801 48.21 -20.38 20.39
N ASP A 802 47.16 -20.92 19.75
CA ASP A 802 47.34 -21.93 18.67
C ASP A 802 46.29 -21.88 17.53
N GLN A 803 45.48 -20.81 17.42
CA GLN A 803 44.45 -20.68 16.37
C GLN A 803 44.60 -19.42 15.49
N LYS A 804 45.79 -18.81 15.46
CA LYS A 804 46.06 -17.65 14.59
C LYS A 804 46.82 -17.95 13.31
N GLN A 805 47.43 -19.13 13.17
CA GLN A 805 48.30 -19.42 12.03
C GLN A 805 47.58 -20.18 10.89
N GLU A 806 46.66 -21.11 11.20
CA GLU A 806 45.84 -21.80 10.18
C GLU A 806 44.88 -20.87 9.41
N LYS A 807 44.49 -19.72 9.98
CA LYS A 807 43.56 -18.77 9.35
C LYS A 807 44.18 -17.92 8.24
N GLU A 808 45.50 -17.76 8.18
CA GLU A 808 46.16 -16.94 7.14
C GLU A 808 46.50 -17.75 5.88
N GLU A 809 46.63 -19.08 5.96
CA GLU A 809 46.89 -19.92 4.77
C GLU A 809 45.61 -20.27 4.01
N CYS A 810 44.49 -20.53 4.69
CA CYS A 810 43.19 -20.76 4.05
C CYS A 810 42.69 -19.57 3.21
N LEU A 811 43.16 -18.34 3.47
CA LEU A 811 42.81 -17.15 2.70
C LEU A 811 43.58 -17.00 1.37
N ARG A 812 44.53 -17.90 1.06
CA ARG A 812 45.30 -17.89 -0.20
C ARG A 812 44.86 -18.92 -1.25
N ALA A 813 43.95 -19.84 -0.91
CA ALA A 813 43.44 -20.87 -1.81
C ALA A 813 41.91 -20.78 -1.95
N GLY A 814 41.44 -19.90 -2.82
CA GLY A 814 40.02 -19.53 -2.92
C GLY A 814 39.10 -20.61 -3.51
N TYR A 815 38.64 -21.55 -2.68
CA TYR A 815 37.49 -22.43 -2.94
C TYR A 815 36.72 -22.74 -1.65
N CYS A 816 35.59 -22.09 -1.43
CA CYS A 816 34.65 -22.48 -0.36
C CYS A 816 33.70 -23.59 -0.85
N LYS A 817 33.65 -24.72 -0.14
CA LYS A 817 32.53 -25.67 -0.19
C LYS A 817 31.87 -25.74 1.19
N LEU A 818 30.54 -25.79 1.20
CA LEU A 818 29.74 -25.95 2.41
C LEU A 818 30.02 -27.30 3.08
N ALA A 819 30.03 -27.30 4.41
CA ALA A 819 30.09 -28.53 5.20
C ALA A 819 28.68 -29.14 5.34
N VAL A 820 28.60 -30.46 5.25
CA VAL A 820 27.40 -31.27 5.49
C VAL A 820 27.73 -32.22 6.65
N PRO A 821 26.81 -32.48 7.61
CA PRO A 821 27.05 -33.41 8.72
C PRO A 821 27.37 -34.83 8.22
N ARG A 822 28.08 -35.60 9.05
CA ARG A 822 28.45 -36.99 8.77
C ARG A 822 27.45 -37.98 9.37
N ASP A 823 27.08 -38.98 8.60
CA ASP A 823 26.56 -40.25 9.13
C ASP A 823 27.71 -41.17 9.60
N PRO A 824 27.45 -42.21 10.44
CA PRO A 824 28.49 -42.84 11.27
C PRO A 824 29.54 -43.68 10.52
N ASP A 825 29.16 -44.39 9.46
CA ASP A 825 29.88 -45.61 9.02
C ASP A 825 30.97 -45.41 7.94
N GLY A 826 31.56 -44.21 7.87
CA GLY A 826 32.97 -44.02 7.48
C GLY A 826 33.45 -44.36 6.06
N THR A 827 32.64 -44.89 5.13
CA THR A 827 33.09 -45.32 3.80
C THR A 827 32.65 -44.41 2.64
N CYS A 828 33.61 -43.75 1.99
CA CYS A 828 33.37 -43.07 0.71
C CYS A 828 33.30 -44.07 -0.46
N ARG A 829 32.22 -44.05 -1.24
CA ARG A 829 32.17 -44.63 -2.60
C ARG A 829 32.08 -43.52 -3.64
N TRP A 830 32.92 -43.59 -4.65
CA TRP A 830 32.79 -42.78 -5.86
C TRP A 830 31.90 -43.51 -6.87
N LEU A 831 30.94 -42.80 -7.47
CA LEU A 831 30.20 -43.26 -8.64
C LEU A 831 30.36 -42.24 -9.76
N SER A 832 30.90 -42.70 -10.88
CA SER A 832 31.05 -41.93 -12.12
C SER A 832 29.89 -42.27 -13.05
N LEU A 833 29.05 -41.30 -13.34
CA LEU A 833 28.18 -41.27 -14.52
C LEU A 833 28.24 -39.87 -15.10
N GLY A 834 28.63 -39.78 -16.37
CA GLY A 834 28.76 -38.51 -17.08
C GLY A 834 27.90 -38.48 -18.33
N GLY A 835 27.52 -37.27 -18.74
CA GLY A 835 27.05 -36.99 -20.08
C GLY A 835 25.57 -37.30 -20.37
N MET A 836 24.74 -36.27 -20.31
CA MET A 836 23.75 -36.03 -21.36
C MET A 836 23.65 -34.53 -21.63
N GLN A 837 23.52 -34.16 -22.90
CA GLN A 837 23.29 -32.78 -23.34
C GLN A 837 21.82 -32.59 -23.64
N ARG A 838 21.19 -31.57 -23.03
CA ARG A 838 20.47 -30.51 -23.73
C ARG A 838 20.19 -29.34 -22.79
#